data_AF-A0A4V6N4A8-F1
#
_entry.id   AF-A0A4V6N4A8-F1
#
_cell.length_a   1.000
_cell.length_b   1.000
_cell.length_c   1.000
_cell.angle_alpha   90.00
_cell.angle_beta   90.00
_cell.angle_gamma   90.00
#
_symmetry.space_group_name_H-M   'P 1'
#
loop_
_entity.id
_entity.type
_entity.pdbx_description
1 polymer ?
#
loop_
_entity_poly.entity_id
_entity_poly.type
_entity_poly.pdbx_seq_one_letter_code
_entity_poly.pdbx_strand_id
1 'polypeptide(L)'
;MSWARATLRKHWLLAVFLLVGLVLRVLAIVAYRPAIIYTDSVQYLTNMGELSPDKLNPIGYDFVLGPLVAIGGLTFVVIVQHLTGLLLGVAIYALARRLTVYRWLAAFAAAPILLDAYQVQIEQNIMAETTFDVILVAILWLLLAKGAPGWRRAAAVGVLVGAAFTVRAIGMVLLIAVVLYLIASGKQRVRRTAAAVAGFGIVFAAYAGYFHAETGRWGFTGAENQILYGRTATVANCAKLPLNEGTRLFCPKEPLGQRLGVDNYAHNHYGDPNWPGPLPPGTTKRQLATEFAHEVIKHQPLDVTWAALKDFAKGFAPTRTSEPNDVPLDRWQFQLTYPNLKDPNTAQAAVKWGGSEPHVSHGPAVVLRAYQLHGGYTSGTLLGLSALIALAAVAGLGRAKGSGLRAAALLPVAAGAILLLGSAAFEFSWRYQLPGLVLFPLAGAIGLRAVLGKDQARPPMADYPDAVDSEAAKAMKTTEFAPVVVVIAAYNEADGIGLVLTNMPKTCAGLPVDVLVVVDGATDNTAEIAREHGAHVCVAPSNRGQGAALRLGYHLAAQGGAQYVVTTDADGQYDNDELETLLEPILLDRADFVTGSRRLGAEDADSRLRWVGVRVFAVLASILTRKKLTDTSFGFRAMRAELAIAVTLREPQYQSSELLLGALALQARVVELPMTMRRRGDGSSKKGPGLVYGANYGRVMTTTWLREYVLRRGRRRSWRTPAGRTARTSR
;
A
#
# COMPACT_ATOMS: atom_id res chain seq x y z
N MET A 1 12.94 23.79 -16.63
CA MET A 1 14.02 22.83 -16.26
C MET A 1 14.13 22.53 -14.75
N SER A 2 13.78 23.45 -13.83
CA SER A 2 13.90 23.22 -12.37
C SER A 2 12.99 22.11 -11.82
N TRP A 3 11.75 22.01 -12.31
CA TRP A 3 10.79 20.98 -11.88
C TRP A 3 11.22 19.56 -12.26
N ALA A 4 11.66 19.34 -13.50
CA ALA A 4 12.16 18.04 -13.97
C ALA A 4 13.37 17.56 -13.16
N ARG A 5 14.35 18.45 -12.90
CA ARG A 5 15.51 18.14 -12.06
C ARG A 5 15.12 17.82 -10.62
N ALA A 6 14.16 18.55 -10.04
CA ALA A 6 13.68 18.30 -8.69
C ALA A 6 12.92 16.96 -8.56
N THR A 7 12.11 16.61 -9.57
CA THR A 7 11.40 15.33 -9.63
C THR A 7 12.38 14.17 -9.82
N LEU A 8 13.33 14.30 -10.74
CA LEU A 8 14.37 13.30 -10.96
C LEU A 8 15.20 13.06 -9.70
N ARG A 9 15.58 14.11 -8.97
CA ARG A 9 16.30 13.98 -7.69
C ARG A 9 15.48 13.26 -6.61
N LYS A 10 14.15 13.42 -6.61
CA LYS A 10 13.26 12.72 -5.65
C LYS A 10 13.03 11.26 -5.99
N HIS A 11 13.09 10.89 -7.27
CA HIS A 11 12.73 9.57 -7.79
C HIS A 11 13.90 8.89 -8.51
N TRP A 12 15.13 9.28 -8.21
CA TRP A 12 16.33 8.90 -8.95
C TRP A 12 16.50 7.38 -9.05
N LEU A 13 16.23 6.64 -7.98
CA LEU A 13 16.39 5.19 -7.96
C LEU A 13 15.42 4.50 -8.94
N LEU A 14 14.17 4.98 -9.02
CA LEU A 14 13.23 4.49 -10.02
C LEU A 14 13.70 4.83 -11.44
N ALA A 15 14.22 6.05 -11.65
CA ALA A 15 14.73 6.45 -12.96
C ALA A 15 15.91 5.58 -13.42
N VAL A 16 16.80 5.20 -12.51
CA VAL A 16 17.89 4.25 -12.79
C VAL A 16 17.33 2.88 -13.19
N PHE A 17 16.38 2.33 -12.42
CA PHE A 17 15.78 1.03 -12.75
C PHE A 17 15.00 1.07 -14.07
N LEU A 18 14.31 2.16 -14.38
CA LEU A 18 13.63 2.34 -15.67
C LEU A 18 14.62 2.42 -16.83
N LEU A 19 15.74 3.14 -16.66
CA LEU A 19 16.75 3.25 -17.70
C LEU A 19 17.40 1.89 -17.98
N VAL A 20 17.83 1.17 -16.93
CA VAL A 20 18.42 -0.17 -17.08
C VAL A 20 17.39 -1.14 -17.67
N GLY A 21 16.15 -1.12 -17.16
CA GLY A 21 15.06 -1.95 -17.67
C GLY A 21 14.70 -1.65 -19.13
N LEU A 22 14.79 -0.39 -19.57
CA LEU A 22 14.61 0.00 -20.97
C LEU A 22 15.75 -0.55 -21.84
N VAL A 23 17.00 -0.43 -21.38
CA VAL A 23 18.17 -0.97 -22.11
C VAL A 23 18.04 -2.48 -22.28
N LEU A 24 17.67 -3.23 -21.25
CA LEU A 24 17.48 -4.69 -21.33
C LEU A 24 16.40 -5.07 -22.36
N ARG A 25 15.29 -4.32 -22.42
CA ARG A 25 14.20 -4.57 -23.37
C ARG A 25 14.58 -4.23 -24.80
N VAL A 26 15.28 -3.11 -25.00
CA VAL A 26 15.83 -2.74 -26.33
C VAL A 26 16.83 -3.80 -26.79
N LEU A 27 17.72 -4.27 -25.91
CA LEU A 27 18.63 -5.36 -26.22
C LEU A 27 17.87 -6.63 -26.60
N ALA A 28 16.77 -6.99 -25.91
CA ALA A 28 15.97 -8.16 -26.23
C ALA A 28 15.33 -8.08 -27.62
N ILE A 29 14.73 -6.93 -27.97
CA ILE A 29 14.15 -6.68 -29.29
C ILE A 29 15.21 -6.73 -30.41
N VAL A 30 16.40 -6.20 -30.15
CA VAL A 30 17.51 -6.25 -31.13
C VAL A 30 18.10 -7.65 -31.23
N ALA A 31 18.20 -8.37 -30.12
CA ALA A 31 18.79 -9.69 -30.05
C ALA A 31 17.93 -10.75 -30.74
N TYR A 32 16.61 -10.75 -30.53
CA TYR A 32 15.72 -11.83 -30.99
C TYR A 32 14.65 -11.24 -31.90
N ARG A 33 14.68 -11.59 -33.19
CA ARG A 33 13.68 -11.08 -34.13
C ARG A 33 12.96 -12.22 -34.85
N PRO A 34 11.65 -12.04 -35.12
CA PRO A 34 10.81 -10.88 -34.76
C PRO A 34 10.27 -10.94 -33.31
N ALA A 35 10.02 -12.15 -32.80
CA ALA A 35 9.67 -12.45 -31.40
C ALA A 35 10.14 -13.87 -31.10
N ILE A 36 10.30 -14.26 -29.83
CA ILE A 36 10.58 -15.65 -29.50
C ILE A 36 9.26 -16.45 -29.59
N ILE A 37 9.30 -17.55 -30.36
CA ILE A 37 8.16 -18.48 -30.52
C ILE A 37 8.40 -19.73 -29.69
N TYR A 38 7.41 -20.05 -28.85
CA TYR A 38 7.35 -21.25 -28.04
C TYR A 38 6.14 -22.11 -28.47
N THR A 39 6.06 -23.37 -28.00
CA THR A 39 4.96 -24.29 -28.35
C THR A 39 3.59 -23.68 -28.06
N ASP A 40 3.45 -23.03 -26.91
CA ASP A 40 2.22 -22.34 -26.53
C ASP A 40 1.93 -21.11 -27.42
N SER A 41 2.97 -20.45 -27.97
CA SER A 41 2.80 -19.31 -28.87
C SER A 41 2.07 -19.73 -30.14
N VAL A 42 2.35 -20.94 -30.63
CA VAL A 42 1.68 -21.50 -31.81
C VAL A 42 0.17 -21.63 -31.55
N GLN A 43 -0.22 -22.07 -30.35
CA GLN A 43 -1.64 -22.19 -30.01
C GLN A 43 -2.37 -20.85 -30.10
N TYR A 44 -1.82 -19.79 -29.50
CA TYR A 44 -2.40 -18.46 -29.61
C TYR A 44 -2.43 -17.96 -31.06
N LEU A 45 -1.29 -18.04 -31.76
CA LEU A 45 -1.18 -17.51 -33.13
C LEU A 45 -2.15 -18.21 -34.11
N THR A 46 -2.35 -19.51 -33.96
CA THR A 46 -3.30 -20.26 -34.80
C THR A 46 -4.76 -20.01 -34.41
N ASN A 47 -5.04 -19.72 -33.13
CA ASN A 47 -6.40 -19.53 -32.62
C ASN A 47 -6.93 -18.10 -32.77
N MET A 48 -6.09 -17.11 -33.10
CA MET A 48 -6.49 -15.69 -33.21
C MET A 48 -7.70 -15.44 -34.13
N GLY A 49 -7.84 -16.23 -35.19
CA GLY A 49 -8.93 -16.10 -36.17
C GLY A 49 -10.15 -16.96 -35.87
N GLU A 50 -9.93 -18.18 -35.37
CA GLU A 50 -11.01 -19.13 -35.06
C GLU A 50 -11.67 -18.84 -33.71
N LEU A 51 -10.92 -18.27 -32.75
CA LEU A 51 -11.33 -18.03 -31.37
C LEU A 51 -11.95 -19.27 -30.71
N SER A 52 -11.45 -20.46 -31.06
CA SER A 52 -11.99 -21.71 -30.55
C SER A 52 -11.73 -21.82 -29.04
N PRO A 53 -12.77 -22.01 -28.21
CA PRO A 53 -12.61 -22.17 -26.77
C PRO A 53 -12.18 -23.59 -26.38
N ASP A 54 -12.10 -24.52 -27.35
CA ASP A 54 -11.73 -25.92 -27.16
C ASP A 54 -10.22 -26.19 -27.25
N LYS A 55 -9.40 -25.14 -27.17
CA LYS A 55 -7.94 -25.27 -27.04
C LYS A 55 -7.54 -25.42 -25.57
N LEU A 56 -6.27 -25.76 -25.32
CA LEU A 56 -5.69 -25.87 -23.97
C LEU A 56 -5.80 -24.54 -23.19
N ASN A 57 -5.55 -23.43 -23.89
CA ASN A 57 -5.60 -22.09 -23.31
C ASN A 57 -6.93 -21.38 -23.62
N PRO A 58 -7.49 -20.60 -22.67
CA PRO A 58 -8.65 -19.76 -22.93
C PRO A 58 -8.37 -18.61 -23.91
N ILE A 59 -9.41 -18.09 -24.55
CA ILE A 59 -9.29 -17.19 -25.73
C ILE A 59 -9.01 -15.71 -25.40
N GLY A 60 -8.97 -15.32 -24.12
CA GLY A 60 -8.91 -13.92 -23.72
C GLY A 60 -7.63 -13.20 -24.16
N TYR A 61 -6.52 -13.93 -24.29
CA TYR A 61 -5.30 -13.36 -24.87
C TYR A 61 -5.43 -13.16 -26.39
N ASP A 62 -6.16 -14.02 -27.10
CA ASP A 62 -6.35 -13.92 -28.55
C ASP A 62 -7.01 -12.59 -28.95
N PHE A 63 -7.95 -12.08 -28.12
CA PHE A 63 -8.57 -10.76 -28.28
C PHE A 63 -7.59 -9.58 -28.14
N VAL A 64 -6.48 -9.77 -27.44
CA VAL A 64 -5.41 -8.76 -27.31
C VAL A 64 -4.38 -8.94 -28.41
N LEU A 65 -4.01 -10.18 -28.71
CA LEU A 65 -2.97 -10.52 -29.66
C LEU A 65 -3.37 -10.18 -31.09
N GLY A 66 -4.58 -10.56 -31.53
CA GLY A 66 -5.05 -10.38 -32.91
C GLY A 66 -4.92 -8.93 -33.41
N PRO A 67 -5.48 -7.93 -32.70
CA PRO A 67 -5.33 -6.52 -33.09
C PRO A 67 -3.88 -6.05 -33.16
N LEU A 68 -3.02 -6.47 -32.23
CA LEU A 68 -1.61 -6.07 -32.23
C LEU A 68 -0.84 -6.67 -33.41
N VAL A 69 -1.08 -7.95 -33.72
CA VAL A 69 -0.50 -8.61 -34.89
C VAL A 69 -0.97 -7.93 -36.18
N ALA A 70 -2.25 -7.58 -36.27
CA ALA A 70 -2.80 -6.90 -37.45
C ALA A 70 -2.19 -5.51 -37.70
N ILE A 71 -1.81 -4.78 -36.64
CA ILE A 71 -1.24 -3.43 -36.75
C ILE A 71 0.21 -3.46 -37.22
N GLY A 72 1.04 -4.37 -36.72
CA GLY A 72 2.49 -4.32 -36.97
C GLY A 72 3.25 -5.63 -36.81
N GLY A 73 2.55 -6.77 -36.87
CA GLY A 73 3.14 -8.09 -36.75
C GLY A 73 3.74 -8.38 -35.37
N LEU A 74 4.53 -9.46 -35.29
CA LEU A 74 5.08 -9.93 -34.02
C LEU A 74 6.07 -8.94 -33.37
N THR A 75 6.83 -8.19 -34.17
CA THR A 75 7.74 -7.16 -33.65
C THR A 75 6.96 -6.07 -32.92
N PHE A 76 5.80 -5.65 -33.43
CA PHE A 76 4.97 -4.67 -32.75
C PHE A 76 4.39 -5.21 -31.45
N VAL A 77 3.97 -6.49 -31.43
CA VAL A 77 3.51 -7.17 -30.22
C VAL A 77 4.58 -7.10 -29.12
N VAL A 78 5.82 -7.52 -29.40
CA VAL A 78 6.88 -7.51 -28.38
C VAL A 78 7.26 -6.10 -27.92
N ILE A 79 7.22 -5.10 -28.82
CA ILE A 79 7.41 -3.69 -28.43
C ILE A 79 6.34 -3.26 -27.43
N VAL A 80 5.06 -3.55 -27.71
CA VAL A 80 3.95 -3.23 -26.81
C VAL A 80 4.08 -3.96 -25.48
N GLN A 81 4.47 -5.24 -25.49
CA GLN A 81 4.70 -6.03 -24.28
C GLN A 81 5.82 -5.43 -23.42
N HIS A 82 6.94 -5.07 -24.03
CA HIS A 82 8.06 -4.44 -23.32
C HIS A 82 7.72 -3.06 -22.74
N LEU A 83 7.01 -2.21 -23.50
CA LEU A 83 6.52 -0.93 -22.99
C LEU A 83 5.54 -1.15 -21.83
N THR A 84 4.69 -2.17 -21.93
CA THR A 84 3.77 -2.55 -20.86
C THR A 84 4.53 -2.98 -19.60
N GLY A 85 5.59 -3.78 -19.72
CA GLY A 85 6.46 -4.14 -18.59
C GLY A 85 7.03 -2.93 -17.84
N LEU A 86 7.51 -1.92 -18.57
CA LEU A 86 7.96 -0.65 -17.98
C LEU A 86 6.83 0.09 -17.26
N LEU A 87 5.65 0.17 -17.89
CA LEU A 87 4.46 0.81 -17.30
C LEU A 87 3.98 0.09 -16.04
N LEU A 88 4.04 -1.25 -15.99
CA LEU A 88 3.72 -2.03 -14.81
C LEU A 88 4.65 -1.71 -13.64
N GLY A 89 5.96 -1.59 -13.90
CA GLY A 89 6.93 -1.15 -12.90
C GLY A 89 6.61 0.25 -12.35
N VAL A 90 6.24 1.20 -13.21
CA VAL A 90 5.80 2.55 -12.80
C VAL A 90 4.50 2.48 -12.00
N ALA A 91 3.54 1.66 -12.42
CA ALA A 91 2.25 1.51 -11.75
C ALA A 91 2.40 0.92 -10.34
N ILE A 92 3.26 -0.08 -10.15
CA ILE A 92 3.58 -0.66 -8.84
C ILE A 92 4.28 0.37 -7.95
N TYR A 93 5.27 1.08 -8.49
CA TYR A 93 5.92 2.17 -7.76
C TYR A 93 4.91 3.22 -7.28
N ALA A 94 4.05 3.70 -8.19
CA ALA A 94 3.06 4.71 -7.89
C ALA A 94 2.02 4.22 -6.87
N LEU A 95 1.59 2.96 -6.94
CA LEU A 95 0.70 2.36 -5.97
C LEU A 95 1.34 2.29 -4.57
N ALA A 96 2.57 1.78 -4.47
CA ALA A 96 3.32 1.74 -3.22
C ALA A 96 3.47 3.15 -2.61
N ARG A 97 3.76 4.16 -3.45
CA ARG A 97 3.83 5.56 -3.02
C ARG A 97 2.50 6.11 -2.53
N ARG A 98 1.37 5.77 -3.17
CA ARG A 98 0.02 6.11 -2.68
C ARG A 98 -0.27 5.46 -1.33
N LEU A 99 0.23 4.24 -1.10
CA LEU A 99 0.16 3.53 0.18
C LEU A 99 1.21 4.03 1.20
N THR A 100 1.87 5.16 0.92
CA THR A 100 2.85 5.82 1.79
C THR A 100 4.14 5.03 2.07
N VAL A 101 4.43 3.99 1.28
CA VAL A 101 5.69 3.23 1.30
C VAL A 101 6.85 4.15 0.94
N TYR A 102 8.00 4.05 1.62
CA TYR A 102 9.19 4.88 1.37
C TYR A 102 9.64 4.86 -0.10
N ARG A 103 10.20 5.97 -0.60
CA ARG A 103 10.52 6.13 -2.04
C ARG A 103 11.51 5.08 -2.54
N TRP A 104 12.56 4.83 -1.76
CA TRP A 104 13.57 3.82 -2.09
C TRP A 104 12.95 2.41 -2.08
N LEU A 105 12.15 2.11 -1.06
CA LEU A 105 11.49 0.82 -0.91
C LEU A 105 10.44 0.56 -2.00
N ALA A 106 9.71 1.59 -2.41
CA ALA A 106 8.79 1.53 -3.55
C ALA A 106 9.53 1.28 -4.88
N ALA A 107 10.75 1.81 -5.05
CA ALA A 107 11.58 1.52 -6.22
C ALA A 107 12.02 0.05 -6.22
N PHE A 108 12.43 -0.50 -5.07
CA PHE A 108 12.74 -1.93 -4.95
C PHE A 108 11.53 -2.83 -5.17
N ALA A 109 10.32 -2.41 -4.78
CA ALA A 109 9.11 -3.15 -5.11
C ALA A 109 8.84 -3.23 -6.63
N ALA A 110 9.24 -2.22 -7.39
CA ALA A 110 9.13 -2.19 -8.85
C ALA A 110 10.29 -2.88 -9.57
N ALA A 111 11.44 -3.04 -8.91
CA ALA A 111 12.67 -3.53 -9.52
C ALA A 111 12.54 -4.93 -10.17
N PRO A 112 11.86 -5.92 -9.55
CA PRO A 112 11.68 -7.24 -10.18
C PRO A 112 11.00 -7.19 -11.54
N ILE A 113 9.96 -6.36 -11.72
CA ILE A 113 9.29 -6.21 -13.02
C ILE A 113 10.21 -5.51 -14.03
N LEU A 114 10.98 -4.53 -13.57
CA LEU A 114 11.84 -3.74 -14.44
C LEU A 114 13.13 -4.47 -14.85
N LEU A 115 13.69 -5.31 -13.99
CA LEU A 115 15.06 -5.80 -14.10
C LEU A 115 15.19 -7.32 -14.18
N ASP A 116 14.17 -8.12 -13.83
CA ASP A 116 14.30 -9.57 -13.87
C ASP A 116 14.43 -10.06 -15.32
N ALA A 117 15.53 -10.74 -15.63
CA ALA A 117 15.81 -11.21 -16.98
C ALA A 117 14.75 -12.18 -17.52
N TYR A 118 14.07 -12.96 -16.66
CA TYR A 118 13.01 -13.86 -17.10
C TYR A 118 11.71 -13.10 -17.38
N GLN A 119 11.47 -11.99 -16.69
CA GLN A 119 10.41 -11.04 -17.04
C GLN A 119 10.70 -10.41 -18.41
N VAL A 120 11.93 -9.96 -18.65
CA VAL A 120 12.30 -9.40 -19.97
C VAL A 120 12.21 -10.48 -21.06
N GLN A 121 12.61 -11.72 -20.77
CA GLN A 121 12.53 -12.82 -21.71
C GLN A 121 11.07 -13.17 -22.05
N ILE A 122 10.16 -13.22 -21.07
CA ILE A 122 8.74 -13.51 -21.34
C ILE A 122 8.08 -12.41 -22.17
N GLU A 123 8.46 -11.14 -21.96
CA GLU A 123 7.96 -10.01 -22.76
C GLU A 123 8.42 -10.08 -24.23
N GLN A 124 9.51 -10.80 -24.51
CA GLN A 124 9.99 -11.09 -25.87
C GLN A 124 9.33 -12.35 -26.48
N ASN A 125 8.61 -13.14 -25.67
CA ASN A 125 7.81 -14.28 -26.14
C ASN A 125 6.39 -13.83 -26.48
N ILE A 126 5.76 -14.47 -27.47
CA ILE A 126 4.33 -14.26 -27.74
C ILE A 126 3.52 -15.09 -26.74
N MET A 127 3.20 -14.49 -25.59
CA MET A 127 2.51 -15.16 -24.48
C MET A 127 1.60 -14.25 -23.64
N ALA A 128 0.66 -14.87 -22.93
CA ALA A 128 -0.41 -14.21 -22.18
C ALA A 128 0.03 -13.54 -20.86
N GLU A 129 1.24 -13.76 -20.38
CA GLU A 129 1.73 -13.31 -19.07
C GLU A 129 1.66 -11.79 -18.90
N THR A 130 2.11 -11.04 -19.90
CA THR A 130 2.15 -9.57 -19.82
C THR A 130 0.73 -9.00 -19.68
N THR A 131 -0.23 -9.54 -20.44
CA THR A 131 -1.65 -9.16 -20.35
C THR A 131 -2.24 -9.56 -19.00
N PHE A 132 -1.89 -10.73 -18.48
CA PHE A 132 -2.33 -11.18 -17.16
C PHE A 132 -1.82 -10.26 -16.04
N ASP A 133 -0.56 -9.83 -16.11
CA ASP A 133 0.03 -8.90 -15.13
C ASP A 133 -0.62 -7.51 -15.18
N VAL A 134 -1.04 -7.03 -16.37
CA VAL A 134 -1.84 -5.80 -16.49
C VAL A 134 -3.14 -5.90 -15.70
N ILE A 135 -3.88 -7.01 -15.86
CA ILE A 135 -5.15 -7.21 -15.14
C ILE A 135 -4.87 -7.33 -13.63
N LEU A 136 -3.82 -8.04 -13.25
CA LEU A 136 -3.40 -8.18 -11.85
C LEU A 136 -3.09 -6.83 -11.20
N VAL A 137 -2.30 -5.98 -11.86
CA VAL A 137 -1.98 -4.63 -11.38
C VAL A 137 -3.23 -3.74 -11.34
N ALA A 138 -4.13 -3.85 -12.32
CA ALA A 138 -5.41 -3.13 -12.32
C ALA A 138 -6.30 -3.51 -11.12
N ILE A 139 -6.37 -4.80 -10.78
CA ILE A 139 -7.08 -5.30 -9.57
C ILE A 139 -6.48 -4.67 -8.31
N LEU A 140 -5.14 -4.67 -8.18
CA LEU A 140 -4.46 -4.05 -7.04
C LEU A 140 -4.78 -2.56 -6.94
N TRP A 141 -4.77 -1.83 -8.07
CA TRP A 141 -5.11 -0.40 -8.09
C TRP A 141 -6.56 -0.12 -7.69
N LEU A 142 -7.52 -0.87 -8.21
CA LEU A 142 -8.94 -0.65 -7.88
C LEU A 142 -9.24 -0.89 -6.40
N LEU A 143 -8.59 -1.89 -5.80
CA LEU A 143 -8.77 -2.25 -4.40
C LEU A 143 -7.97 -1.35 -3.45
N LEU A 144 -6.75 -0.96 -3.80
CA LEU A 144 -5.81 -0.33 -2.84
C LEU A 144 -5.60 1.17 -3.05
N ALA A 145 -5.79 1.72 -4.26
CA ALA A 145 -5.33 3.09 -4.55
C ALA A 145 -6.15 4.21 -3.88
N LYS A 146 -7.40 3.93 -3.49
CA LYS A 146 -8.36 4.92 -2.97
C LYS A 146 -9.15 4.37 -1.78
N GLY A 147 -8.50 4.23 -0.62
CA GLY A 147 -9.13 3.75 0.62
C GLY A 147 -9.88 2.42 0.45
N ALA A 148 -10.78 2.10 1.37
CA ALA A 148 -11.59 0.87 1.26
C ALA A 148 -12.51 0.91 0.03
N PRO A 149 -12.60 -0.16 -0.78
CA PRO A 149 -13.40 -0.16 -2.00
C PRO A 149 -14.91 -0.15 -1.70
N GLY A 150 -15.68 0.61 -2.49
CA GLY A 150 -17.15 0.51 -2.50
C GLY A 150 -17.62 -0.69 -3.31
N TRP A 151 -18.92 -1.03 -3.25
CA TRP A 151 -19.49 -2.19 -3.95
C TRP A 151 -19.30 -2.13 -5.48
N ARG A 152 -19.39 -0.94 -6.10
CA ARG A 152 -19.14 -0.75 -7.54
C ARG A 152 -17.72 -1.12 -7.93
N ARG A 153 -16.73 -0.69 -7.13
CA ARG A 153 -15.33 -1.06 -7.34
C ARG A 153 -15.11 -2.56 -7.13
N ALA A 154 -15.77 -3.15 -6.13
CA ALA A 154 -15.71 -4.58 -5.89
C ALA A 154 -16.32 -5.38 -7.06
N ALA A 155 -17.46 -4.96 -7.61
CA ALA A 155 -18.05 -5.57 -8.81
C ALA A 155 -17.13 -5.46 -10.04
N ALA A 156 -16.54 -4.28 -10.28
CA ALA A 156 -15.57 -4.08 -11.35
C ALA A 156 -14.33 -4.99 -11.18
N VAL A 157 -13.86 -5.18 -9.95
CA VAL A 157 -12.78 -6.13 -9.65
C VAL A 157 -13.22 -7.56 -9.94
N GLY A 158 -14.45 -7.94 -9.61
CA GLY A 158 -15.02 -9.23 -10.00
C GLY A 158 -14.97 -9.47 -11.51
N VAL A 159 -15.39 -8.48 -12.30
CA VAL A 159 -15.31 -8.51 -13.77
C VAL A 159 -13.85 -8.66 -14.23
N LEU A 160 -12.90 -7.93 -13.63
CA LEU A 160 -11.48 -8.07 -13.96
C LEU A 160 -10.91 -9.45 -13.58
N VAL A 161 -11.33 -10.06 -12.47
CA VAL A 161 -10.95 -11.44 -12.14
C VAL A 161 -11.50 -12.41 -13.19
N GLY A 162 -12.72 -12.18 -13.67
CA GLY A 162 -13.30 -12.91 -14.79
C GLY A 162 -12.49 -12.76 -16.08
N ALA A 163 -12.06 -11.54 -16.40
CA ALA A 163 -11.17 -11.27 -17.55
C ALA A 163 -9.78 -11.91 -17.36
N ALA A 164 -9.23 -11.91 -16.14
CA ALA A 164 -7.97 -12.60 -15.85
C ALA A 164 -8.09 -14.11 -16.12
N PHE A 165 -9.23 -14.70 -15.75
CA PHE A 165 -9.57 -16.10 -16.02
C PHE A 165 -9.64 -16.40 -17.53
N THR A 166 -10.25 -15.52 -18.33
CA THR A 166 -10.29 -15.72 -19.78
C THR A 166 -8.93 -15.52 -20.44
N VAL A 167 -7.98 -14.80 -19.83
CA VAL A 167 -6.59 -14.71 -20.32
C VAL A 167 -5.76 -15.91 -19.88
N ARG A 168 -5.93 -16.36 -18.63
CA ARG A 168 -5.30 -17.58 -18.09
C ARG A 168 -6.25 -18.22 -17.09
N ALA A 169 -6.55 -19.50 -17.23
CA ALA A 169 -7.51 -20.21 -16.37
C ALA A 169 -7.20 -20.07 -14.86
N ILE A 170 -5.91 -20.03 -14.48
CA ILE A 170 -5.47 -19.82 -13.10
C ILE A 170 -5.96 -18.49 -12.50
N GLY A 171 -6.30 -17.50 -13.33
CA GLY A 171 -6.86 -16.22 -12.89
C GLY A 171 -8.12 -16.35 -12.04
N MET A 172 -8.90 -17.43 -12.17
CA MET A 172 -10.11 -17.65 -11.37
C MET A 172 -9.81 -17.75 -9.86
N VAL A 173 -8.64 -18.29 -9.47
CA VAL A 173 -8.31 -18.45 -8.04
C VAL A 173 -7.98 -17.11 -7.36
N LEU A 174 -7.74 -16.04 -8.13
CA LEU A 174 -7.61 -14.68 -7.58
C LEU A 174 -8.86 -14.22 -6.84
N LEU A 175 -10.03 -14.77 -7.18
CA LEU A 175 -11.27 -14.45 -6.47
C LEU A 175 -11.13 -14.75 -4.97
N ILE A 176 -10.42 -15.82 -4.60
CA ILE A 176 -10.19 -16.19 -3.20
C ILE A 176 -9.42 -15.07 -2.48
N ALA A 177 -8.32 -14.58 -3.07
CA ALA A 177 -7.53 -13.48 -2.50
C ALA A 177 -8.34 -12.17 -2.38
N VAL A 178 -9.15 -11.86 -3.39
CA VAL A 178 -10.05 -10.70 -3.39
C VAL A 178 -11.08 -10.81 -2.28
N VAL A 179 -11.72 -11.98 -2.13
CA VAL A 179 -12.72 -12.23 -1.08
C VAL A 179 -12.10 -12.11 0.31
N LEU A 180 -10.92 -12.70 0.54
CA LEU A 180 -10.19 -12.58 1.81
C LEU A 180 -9.89 -11.12 2.16
N TYR A 181 -9.41 -10.35 1.18
CA TYR A 181 -9.16 -8.92 1.35
C TYR A 181 -10.45 -8.14 1.67
N LEU A 182 -11.53 -8.36 0.91
CA LEU A 182 -12.79 -7.65 1.10
C LEU A 182 -13.42 -7.94 2.47
N ILE A 183 -13.32 -9.19 2.94
CA ILE A 183 -13.75 -9.59 4.28
C ILE A 183 -12.90 -8.88 5.36
N ALA A 184 -11.59 -8.80 5.17
CA ALA A 184 -10.69 -8.10 6.08
C ALA A 184 -10.84 -6.55 6.06
N SER A 185 -11.51 -5.99 5.05
CA SER A 185 -11.62 -4.53 4.82
C SER A 185 -12.77 -3.81 5.55
N GLY A 186 -13.47 -4.46 6.50
CA GLY A 186 -14.40 -3.81 7.44
C GLY A 186 -15.90 -4.16 7.32
N LYS A 187 -16.77 -3.30 7.88
CA LYS A 187 -18.18 -3.60 8.21
C LYS A 187 -19.10 -3.94 7.01
N GLN A 188 -18.80 -3.47 5.79
CA GLN A 188 -19.61 -3.77 4.58
C GLN A 188 -19.14 -5.02 3.81
N ARG A 189 -18.47 -5.96 4.49
CA ARG A 189 -17.89 -7.18 3.89
C ARG A 189 -18.88 -7.96 3.01
N VAL A 190 -20.11 -8.21 3.48
CA VAL A 190 -21.09 -9.04 2.75
C VAL A 190 -21.44 -8.41 1.40
N ARG A 191 -21.84 -7.13 1.38
CA ARG A 191 -22.26 -6.45 0.15
C ARG A 191 -21.13 -6.34 -0.87
N ARG A 192 -19.90 -6.05 -0.42
CA ARG A 192 -18.73 -5.91 -1.31
C ARG A 192 -18.33 -7.27 -1.89
N THR A 193 -18.29 -8.31 -1.05
CA THR A 193 -17.98 -9.67 -1.46
C THR A 193 -19.02 -10.19 -2.46
N ALA A 194 -20.32 -10.03 -2.16
CA ALA A 194 -21.39 -10.41 -3.07
C ALA A 194 -21.28 -9.69 -4.42
N ALA A 195 -20.96 -8.39 -4.43
CA ALA A 195 -20.77 -7.63 -5.65
C ALA A 195 -19.56 -8.14 -6.48
N ALA A 196 -18.44 -8.47 -5.84
CA ALA A 196 -17.28 -9.04 -6.53
C ALA A 196 -17.57 -10.43 -7.10
N VAL A 197 -18.23 -11.30 -6.34
CA VAL A 197 -18.63 -12.64 -6.80
C VAL A 197 -19.61 -12.53 -7.96
N ALA A 198 -20.59 -11.62 -7.89
CA ALA A 198 -21.54 -11.39 -8.98
C ALA A 198 -20.82 -10.87 -10.25
N GLY A 199 -19.90 -9.91 -10.10
CA GLY A 199 -19.11 -9.41 -11.23
C GLY A 199 -18.27 -10.49 -11.91
N PHE A 200 -17.64 -11.36 -11.13
CA PHE A 200 -16.93 -12.54 -11.66
C PHE A 200 -17.90 -13.51 -12.33
N GLY A 201 -19.02 -13.82 -11.67
CA GLY A 201 -20.02 -14.76 -12.16
C GLY A 201 -20.60 -14.39 -13.52
N ILE A 202 -20.77 -13.09 -13.80
CA ILE A 202 -21.23 -12.61 -15.12
C ILE A 202 -20.25 -13.03 -16.22
N VAL A 203 -18.96 -12.74 -16.06
CA VAL A 203 -17.94 -13.04 -17.08
C VAL A 203 -17.74 -14.56 -17.19
N PHE A 204 -17.68 -15.26 -16.05
CA PHE A 204 -17.51 -16.71 -16.02
C PHE A 204 -18.69 -17.42 -16.70
N ALA A 205 -19.93 -17.05 -16.38
CA ALA A 205 -21.12 -17.63 -17.00
C ALA A 205 -21.22 -17.33 -18.50
N ALA A 206 -20.87 -16.10 -18.91
CA ALA A 206 -20.81 -15.74 -20.32
C ALA A 206 -19.80 -16.60 -21.08
N TYR A 207 -18.59 -16.78 -20.52
CA TYR A 207 -17.56 -17.60 -21.14
C TYR A 207 -17.91 -19.09 -21.15
N ALA A 208 -18.48 -19.63 -20.07
CA ALA A 208 -18.95 -21.01 -20.01
C ALA A 208 -20.11 -21.26 -20.99
N GLY A 209 -21.01 -20.28 -21.15
CA GLY A 209 -22.07 -20.30 -22.16
C GLY A 209 -21.52 -20.30 -23.58
N TYR A 210 -20.49 -19.48 -23.85
CA TYR A 210 -19.78 -19.49 -25.13
C TYR A 210 -19.13 -20.85 -25.39
N PHE A 211 -18.42 -21.41 -24.41
CA PHE A 211 -17.83 -22.75 -24.51
C PHE A 211 -18.90 -23.81 -24.81
N HIS A 212 -20.06 -23.75 -24.15
CA HIS A 212 -21.16 -24.67 -24.41
C HIS A 212 -21.77 -24.50 -25.80
N ALA A 213 -21.92 -23.27 -26.28
CA ALA A 213 -22.45 -22.99 -27.61
C ALA A 213 -21.53 -23.53 -28.73
N GLU A 214 -20.21 -23.43 -28.56
CA GLU A 214 -19.23 -23.89 -29.56
C GLU A 214 -18.97 -25.40 -29.50
N THR A 215 -18.98 -26.00 -28.30
CA THR A 215 -18.54 -27.40 -28.10
C THR A 215 -19.67 -28.38 -27.78
N GLY A 216 -20.88 -27.88 -27.51
CA GLY A 216 -22.02 -28.69 -27.06
C GLY A 216 -21.91 -29.20 -25.62
N ARG A 217 -20.83 -28.90 -24.89
CA ARG A 217 -20.56 -29.38 -23.52
C ARG A 217 -20.27 -28.23 -22.56
N TRP A 218 -20.62 -28.37 -21.29
CA TRP A 218 -20.26 -27.37 -20.28
C TRP A 218 -18.79 -27.50 -19.89
N GLY A 219 -18.07 -26.38 -19.85
CA GLY A 219 -16.65 -26.33 -19.54
C GLY A 219 -16.09 -24.93 -19.75
N PHE A 220 -14.76 -24.81 -19.69
CA PHE A 220 -14.05 -23.53 -19.88
C PHE A 220 -12.66 -23.68 -20.53
N THR A 221 -12.29 -24.90 -20.90
CA THR A 221 -11.05 -25.19 -21.62
C THR A 221 -11.22 -26.53 -22.31
N GLY A 222 -10.63 -26.69 -23.48
CA GLY A 222 -10.52 -27.98 -24.14
C GLY A 222 -9.41 -28.85 -23.55
N ALA A 223 -8.64 -28.33 -22.58
CA ALA A 223 -7.70 -29.12 -21.81
C ALA A 223 -8.41 -30.33 -21.19
N GLU A 224 -8.00 -31.52 -21.63
CA GLU A 224 -8.44 -32.76 -21.00
C GLU A 224 -7.87 -32.84 -19.57
N ASN A 225 -8.30 -33.82 -18.78
CA ASN A 225 -7.75 -34.04 -17.44
C ASN A 225 -6.30 -34.57 -17.46
N GLN A 226 -5.54 -34.27 -18.52
CA GLN A 226 -4.15 -34.65 -18.77
C GLN A 226 -3.18 -34.06 -17.74
N ILE A 227 -3.39 -32.81 -17.31
CA ILE A 227 -2.56 -32.17 -16.28
C ILE A 227 -2.83 -32.80 -14.91
N LEU A 228 -4.11 -33.06 -14.61
CA LEU A 228 -4.52 -33.74 -13.38
C LEU A 228 -4.00 -35.18 -13.34
N TYR A 229 -4.04 -35.87 -14.48
CA TYR A 229 -3.40 -37.17 -14.66
C TYR A 229 -1.90 -37.06 -14.43
N GLY A 230 -1.19 -36.13 -15.06
CA GLY A 230 0.24 -35.96 -14.89
C GLY A 230 0.65 -35.77 -13.42
N ARG A 231 -0.05 -34.89 -12.69
CA ARG A 231 0.18 -34.69 -11.25
C ARG A 231 0.00 -35.98 -10.45
N THR A 232 -1.11 -36.69 -10.67
CA THR A 232 -1.42 -37.91 -9.92
C THR A 232 -0.52 -39.08 -10.32
N ALA A 233 -0.13 -39.18 -11.59
CA ALA A 233 0.81 -40.17 -12.11
C ALA A 233 2.18 -40.08 -11.42
N THR A 234 2.69 -38.89 -11.11
CA THR A 234 3.98 -38.77 -10.40
C THR A 234 4.00 -39.41 -9.01
N VAL A 235 2.84 -39.58 -8.35
CA VAL A 235 2.75 -40.06 -6.96
C VAL A 235 1.97 -41.38 -6.79
N ALA A 236 1.18 -41.78 -7.79
CA ALA A 236 0.27 -42.92 -7.70
C ALA A 236 0.94 -44.26 -7.38
N ASN A 237 0.88 -44.76 -6.15
CA ASN A 237 1.23 -46.15 -5.85
C ASN A 237 0.10 -47.11 -6.27
N CYS A 238 0.12 -47.60 -7.51
CA CYS A 238 -0.97 -48.38 -8.07
C CYS A 238 -1.24 -49.70 -7.37
N ALA A 239 -0.26 -50.28 -6.66
CA ALA A 239 -0.47 -51.49 -5.87
C ALA A 239 -1.42 -51.27 -4.68
N LYS A 240 -1.62 -50.01 -4.26
CA LYS A 240 -2.50 -49.62 -3.16
C LYS A 240 -3.81 -48.98 -3.62
N LEU A 241 -4.08 -48.97 -4.93
CA LEU A 241 -5.25 -48.32 -5.51
C LEU A 241 -6.28 -49.36 -5.97
N PRO A 242 -7.58 -49.13 -5.72
CA PRO A 242 -8.64 -49.99 -6.24
C PRO A 242 -8.89 -49.69 -7.74
N LEU A 243 -7.95 -50.07 -8.60
CA LEU A 243 -8.03 -49.82 -10.05
C LEU A 243 -8.77 -50.95 -10.78
N ASN A 244 -9.70 -50.58 -11.66
CA ASN A 244 -10.36 -51.49 -12.60
C ASN A 244 -9.45 -51.75 -13.83
N GLU A 245 -9.88 -52.62 -14.74
CA GLU A 245 -9.07 -52.97 -15.93
C GLU A 245 -8.72 -51.75 -16.79
N GLY A 246 -9.65 -50.80 -16.95
CA GLY A 246 -9.44 -49.57 -17.73
C GLY A 246 -8.50 -48.57 -17.05
N THR A 247 -8.73 -48.26 -15.77
CA THR A 247 -7.91 -47.28 -15.02
C THR A 247 -6.52 -47.82 -14.69
N ARG A 248 -6.33 -49.15 -14.66
CA ARG A 248 -5.01 -49.77 -14.50
C ARG A 248 -4.08 -49.49 -15.68
N LEU A 249 -4.61 -49.27 -16.89
CA LEU A 249 -3.83 -48.87 -18.08
C LEU A 249 -3.12 -47.51 -17.90
N PHE A 250 -3.64 -46.65 -17.00
CA PHE A 250 -3.10 -45.33 -16.71
C PHE A 250 -2.00 -45.36 -15.63
N CYS A 251 -1.73 -46.51 -15.03
CA CYS A 251 -0.68 -46.65 -14.05
C CYS A 251 0.72 -46.49 -14.69
N PRO A 252 1.58 -45.60 -14.17
CA PRO A 252 2.97 -45.51 -14.62
C PRO A 252 3.74 -46.81 -14.37
N LYS A 253 4.59 -47.19 -15.33
CA LYS A 253 5.38 -48.42 -15.26
C LYS A 253 6.64 -48.24 -14.41
N GLU A 254 7.08 -46.99 -14.27
CA GLU A 254 8.27 -46.59 -13.55
C GLU A 254 8.06 -46.68 -12.03
N PRO A 255 9.05 -47.19 -11.27
CA PRO A 255 9.05 -47.08 -9.81
C PRO A 255 8.93 -45.63 -9.35
N LEU A 256 8.31 -45.38 -8.18
CA LEU A 256 8.00 -44.03 -7.68
C LEU A 256 9.17 -43.02 -7.75
N GLY A 257 10.40 -43.44 -7.46
CA GLY A 257 11.58 -42.58 -7.50
C GLY A 257 12.19 -42.33 -8.90
N GLN A 258 11.71 -43.04 -9.92
CA GLN A 258 12.19 -42.97 -11.31
C GLN A 258 11.10 -42.46 -12.26
N ARG A 259 9.99 -41.97 -11.72
CA ARG A 259 8.88 -41.44 -12.51
C ARG A 259 9.28 -40.17 -13.24
N LEU A 260 8.70 -40.00 -14.42
CA LEU A 260 8.80 -38.80 -15.22
C LEU A 260 8.14 -37.60 -14.51
N GLY A 261 8.52 -36.40 -14.92
CA GLY A 261 7.87 -35.16 -14.49
C GLY A 261 6.42 -35.02 -14.95
N VAL A 262 5.71 -34.04 -14.37
CA VAL A 262 4.32 -33.74 -14.73
C VAL A 262 4.20 -33.37 -16.22
N ASP A 263 5.06 -32.50 -16.75
CA ASP A 263 5.13 -32.10 -18.17
C ASP A 263 5.10 -33.33 -19.09
N ASN A 264 5.95 -34.32 -18.77
CA ASN A 264 6.12 -35.51 -19.57
C ASN A 264 4.89 -36.42 -19.52
N TYR A 265 4.29 -36.63 -18.35
CA TYR A 265 3.05 -37.43 -18.29
C TYR A 265 1.88 -36.72 -18.95
N ALA A 266 1.74 -35.41 -18.75
CA ALA A 266 0.60 -34.64 -19.22
C ALA A 266 0.64 -34.31 -20.71
N HIS A 267 1.83 -34.10 -21.29
CA HIS A 267 1.97 -33.69 -22.69
C HIS A 267 2.58 -34.77 -23.58
N ASN A 268 3.59 -35.52 -23.12
CA ASN A 268 4.25 -36.51 -23.97
C ASN A 268 3.52 -37.86 -23.93
N HIS A 269 3.28 -38.42 -22.73
CA HIS A 269 2.57 -39.69 -22.59
C HIS A 269 1.09 -39.55 -22.92
N TYR A 270 0.38 -38.66 -22.23
CA TYR A 270 -1.03 -38.46 -22.48
C TYR A 270 -1.30 -37.91 -23.89
N GLY A 271 -0.39 -37.10 -24.45
CA GLY A 271 -0.52 -36.59 -25.81
C GLY A 271 -0.29 -37.63 -26.91
N ASP A 272 0.33 -38.78 -26.63
CA ASP A 272 0.51 -39.86 -27.60
C ASP A 272 -0.87 -40.46 -27.99
N PRO A 273 -1.26 -40.41 -29.28
CA PRO A 273 -2.51 -40.98 -29.76
C PRO A 273 -2.63 -42.50 -29.50
N ASN A 274 -1.50 -43.21 -29.41
CA ASN A 274 -1.46 -44.66 -29.24
C ASN A 274 -1.45 -45.09 -27.77
N TRP A 275 -1.25 -44.16 -26.83
CA TRP A 275 -1.25 -44.43 -25.39
C TRP A 275 -2.65 -44.24 -24.79
N PRO A 276 -3.12 -45.07 -23.83
CA PRO A 276 -2.42 -46.19 -23.17
C PRO A 276 -2.60 -47.55 -23.88
N GLY A 277 -3.10 -47.55 -25.12
CA GLY A 277 -3.47 -48.74 -25.88
C GLY A 277 -4.99 -48.90 -26.02
N PRO A 278 -5.47 -50.11 -26.39
CA PRO A 278 -6.90 -50.38 -26.58
C PRO A 278 -7.68 -50.14 -25.28
N LEU A 279 -8.75 -49.34 -25.36
CA LEU A 279 -9.62 -49.03 -24.23
C LEU A 279 -10.80 -50.01 -24.15
N PRO A 280 -11.32 -50.30 -22.95
CA PRO A 280 -12.55 -51.07 -22.79
C PRO A 280 -13.72 -50.48 -23.61
N PRO A 281 -14.60 -51.32 -24.22
CA PRO A 281 -15.73 -50.84 -25.01
C PRO A 281 -16.60 -49.84 -24.25
N GLY A 282 -16.98 -48.74 -24.91
CA GLY A 282 -17.84 -47.70 -24.33
C GLY A 282 -17.14 -46.72 -23.38
N THR A 283 -15.82 -46.85 -23.19
CA THR A 283 -15.02 -45.92 -22.37
C THR A 283 -14.20 -44.96 -23.23
N THR A 284 -13.83 -43.81 -22.67
CA THR A 284 -12.96 -42.83 -23.33
C THR A 284 -11.68 -42.61 -22.53
N LYS A 285 -10.59 -42.24 -23.22
CA LYS A 285 -9.28 -41.93 -22.60
C LYS A 285 -9.44 -40.89 -21.49
N ARG A 286 -10.17 -39.82 -21.78
CA ARG A 286 -10.46 -38.74 -20.84
C ARG A 286 -11.20 -39.23 -19.60
N GLN A 287 -12.23 -40.05 -19.76
CA GLN A 287 -13.00 -40.59 -18.64
C GLN A 287 -12.10 -41.40 -17.71
N LEU A 288 -11.38 -42.40 -18.25
CA LEU A 288 -10.54 -43.28 -17.45
C LEU A 288 -9.37 -42.55 -16.78
N ALA A 289 -8.77 -41.55 -17.44
CA ALA A 289 -7.74 -40.70 -16.84
C ALA A 289 -8.28 -39.91 -15.64
N THR A 290 -9.51 -39.42 -15.74
CA THR A 290 -10.21 -38.70 -14.68
C THR A 290 -10.51 -39.60 -13.49
N GLU A 291 -11.04 -40.79 -13.77
CA GLU A 291 -11.31 -41.81 -12.75
C GLU A 291 -10.02 -42.23 -12.03
N PHE A 292 -8.96 -42.51 -12.78
CA PHE A 292 -7.64 -42.82 -12.21
C PHE A 292 -7.14 -41.69 -11.29
N ALA A 293 -7.17 -40.45 -11.75
CA ALA A 293 -6.72 -39.32 -10.95
C ALA A 293 -7.54 -39.15 -9.66
N HIS A 294 -8.87 -39.32 -9.72
CA HIS A 294 -9.72 -39.30 -8.54
C HIS A 294 -9.40 -40.44 -7.57
N GLU A 295 -9.13 -41.66 -8.06
CA GLU A 295 -8.73 -42.78 -7.22
C GLU A 295 -7.40 -42.51 -6.49
N VAL A 296 -6.43 -41.91 -7.17
CA VAL A 296 -5.17 -41.48 -6.57
C VAL A 296 -5.42 -40.42 -5.49
N ILE A 297 -6.18 -39.36 -5.79
CA ILE A 297 -6.43 -38.27 -4.84
C ILE A 297 -7.18 -38.78 -3.60
N LYS A 298 -8.14 -39.68 -3.78
CA LYS A 298 -8.96 -40.24 -2.70
C LYS A 298 -8.14 -41.13 -1.75
N HIS A 299 -7.24 -41.95 -2.28
CA HIS A 299 -6.49 -42.94 -1.50
C HIS A 299 -5.08 -42.51 -1.12
N GLN A 300 -4.52 -41.49 -1.79
CA GLN A 300 -3.18 -40.93 -1.56
C GLN A 300 -3.19 -39.38 -1.49
N PRO A 301 -4.08 -38.75 -0.68
CA PRO A 301 -4.24 -37.30 -0.67
C PRO A 301 -2.99 -36.57 -0.13
N LEU A 302 -2.30 -37.17 0.84
CA LEU A 302 -1.08 -36.59 1.43
C LEU A 302 0.08 -36.59 0.44
N ASP A 303 0.22 -37.63 -0.38
CA ASP A 303 1.29 -37.71 -1.39
C ASP A 303 1.10 -36.65 -2.48
N VAL A 304 -0.13 -36.48 -2.97
CA VAL A 304 -0.48 -35.42 -3.93
C VAL A 304 -0.24 -34.03 -3.32
N THR A 305 -0.68 -33.81 -2.09
CA THR A 305 -0.50 -32.54 -1.38
C THR A 305 0.97 -32.23 -1.14
N TRP A 306 1.75 -33.21 -0.71
CA TRP A 306 3.18 -33.06 -0.48
C TRP A 306 3.94 -32.74 -1.77
N ALA A 307 3.60 -33.39 -2.88
CA ALA A 307 4.18 -33.08 -4.18
C ALA A 307 3.91 -31.63 -4.59
N ALA A 308 2.67 -31.14 -4.42
CA ALA A 308 2.31 -29.75 -4.71
C ALA A 308 3.05 -28.75 -3.79
N LEU A 309 3.17 -29.06 -2.50
CA LEU A 309 3.89 -28.20 -1.54
C LEU A 309 5.40 -28.17 -1.79
N LYS A 310 5.99 -29.30 -2.19
CA LYS A 310 7.40 -29.39 -2.59
C LYS A 310 7.65 -28.49 -3.81
N ASP A 311 6.78 -28.57 -4.81
CA ASP A 311 6.84 -27.73 -6.01
C ASP A 311 6.63 -26.25 -5.68
N PHE A 312 5.71 -25.92 -4.77
CA PHE A 312 5.51 -24.56 -4.30
C PHE A 312 6.77 -24.00 -3.62
N ALA A 313 7.44 -24.81 -2.79
CA ALA A 313 8.65 -24.40 -2.07
C ALA A 313 9.83 -24.10 -3.00
N LYS A 314 9.95 -24.81 -4.15
CA LYS A 314 10.99 -24.56 -5.16
C LYS A 314 11.00 -23.11 -5.65
N GLY A 315 9.83 -22.48 -5.74
CA GLY A 315 9.68 -21.08 -6.16
C GLY A 315 10.41 -20.06 -5.27
N PHE A 316 10.78 -20.46 -4.04
CA PHE A 316 11.47 -19.62 -3.06
C PHE A 316 12.96 -19.96 -2.90
N ALA A 317 13.50 -20.83 -3.75
CA ALA A 317 14.92 -21.16 -3.76
C ALA A 317 15.81 -19.93 -4.05
N PRO A 318 17.04 -19.86 -3.51
CA PRO A 318 17.93 -18.72 -3.69
C PRO A 318 18.38 -18.56 -5.15
N THR A 319 18.53 -19.67 -5.85
CA THR A 319 18.96 -19.76 -7.25
C THR A 319 17.97 -20.57 -8.06
N ARG A 320 17.79 -20.21 -9.33
CA ARG A 320 16.97 -21.02 -10.25
C ARG A 320 17.79 -22.21 -10.76
N THR A 321 17.33 -23.42 -10.47
CA THR A 321 17.98 -24.68 -10.88
C THR A 321 17.04 -25.49 -11.77
N SER A 322 17.61 -26.40 -12.56
CA SER A 322 16.86 -27.40 -13.32
C SER A 322 16.93 -28.72 -12.58
N GLU A 323 15.79 -29.30 -12.19
CA GLU A 323 15.70 -30.68 -11.72
C GLU A 323 15.22 -31.59 -12.87
N PRO A 324 15.62 -32.88 -12.91
CA PRO A 324 15.31 -33.78 -14.04
C PRO A 324 13.82 -33.93 -14.38
N ASN A 325 12.93 -33.68 -13.41
CA ASN A 325 11.49 -33.85 -13.53
C ASN A 325 10.71 -32.52 -13.59
N ASP A 326 11.42 -31.39 -13.63
CA ASP A 326 10.81 -30.07 -13.78
C ASP A 326 10.82 -29.64 -15.24
N VAL A 327 9.95 -28.68 -15.58
CA VAL A 327 10.03 -28.01 -16.88
C VAL A 327 11.43 -27.40 -17.05
N PRO A 328 12.19 -27.76 -18.11
CA PRO A 328 13.57 -27.33 -18.28
C PRO A 328 13.75 -25.81 -18.18
N LEU A 329 14.71 -25.38 -17.36
CA LEU A 329 14.96 -23.96 -17.09
C LEU A 329 15.41 -23.18 -18.32
N ASP A 330 16.12 -23.84 -19.23
CA ASP A 330 16.68 -23.27 -20.46
C ASP A 330 15.60 -22.79 -21.44
N ARG A 331 14.38 -23.35 -21.38
CA ARG A 331 13.20 -22.84 -22.10
C ARG A 331 12.92 -21.36 -21.80
N TRP A 332 13.26 -20.91 -20.59
CA TRP A 332 13.02 -19.55 -20.11
C TRP A 332 14.29 -18.69 -20.08
N GLN A 333 15.39 -19.17 -20.65
CA GLN A 333 16.65 -18.45 -20.74
C GLN A 333 16.89 -17.86 -22.14
N PHE A 334 17.59 -16.74 -22.21
CA PHE A 334 18.10 -16.16 -23.44
C PHE A 334 19.14 -17.10 -24.06
N GLN A 335 18.91 -17.53 -25.29
CA GLN A 335 19.77 -18.48 -26.02
C GLN A 335 20.67 -17.77 -27.03
N LEU A 336 21.83 -18.35 -27.35
CA LEU A 336 22.76 -17.79 -28.35
C LEU A 336 22.35 -18.13 -29.80
N THR A 337 21.44 -19.09 -29.94
CA THR A 337 20.76 -19.45 -31.19
C THR A 337 19.27 -19.26 -31.02
N TYR A 338 18.53 -19.13 -32.12
CA TYR A 338 17.08 -18.98 -32.03
C TYR A 338 16.47 -20.24 -31.35
N PRO A 339 15.69 -20.08 -30.27
CA PRO A 339 15.20 -21.21 -29.50
C PRO A 339 14.06 -21.95 -30.22
N ASN A 340 13.86 -23.21 -29.85
CA ASN A 340 12.73 -24.06 -30.27
C ASN A 340 12.63 -24.45 -31.75
N LEU A 341 13.55 -24.05 -32.64
CA LEU A 341 13.50 -24.43 -34.07
C LEU A 341 13.57 -25.94 -34.38
N LYS A 342 13.86 -26.77 -33.38
CA LYS A 342 13.83 -28.23 -33.53
C LYS A 342 12.40 -28.77 -33.68
N ASP A 343 11.40 -28.05 -33.16
CA ASP A 343 10.00 -28.42 -33.32
C ASP A 343 9.43 -27.81 -34.63
N PRO A 344 8.88 -28.63 -35.55
CA PRO A 344 8.39 -28.15 -36.84
C PRO A 344 7.30 -27.08 -36.71
N ASN A 345 6.42 -27.18 -35.71
CA ASN A 345 5.30 -26.25 -35.56
C ASN A 345 5.78 -24.85 -35.17
N THR A 346 6.69 -24.76 -34.21
CA THR A 346 7.30 -23.48 -33.80
C THR A 346 8.19 -22.90 -34.89
N ALA A 347 8.96 -23.72 -35.63
CA ALA A 347 9.74 -23.26 -36.78
C ALA A 347 8.86 -22.67 -37.88
N GLN A 348 7.78 -23.38 -38.26
CA GLN A 348 6.82 -22.90 -39.25
C GLN A 348 6.10 -21.63 -38.77
N ALA A 349 5.67 -21.58 -37.51
CA ALA A 349 5.00 -20.41 -36.96
C ALA A 349 5.92 -19.17 -36.93
N ALA A 350 7.20 -19.35 -36.59
CA ALA A 350 8.18 -18.26 -36.60
C ALA A 350 8.35 -17.63 -37.98
N VAL A 351 8.40 -18.44 -39.04
CA VAL A 351 8.49 -17.94 -40.42
C VAL A 351 7.15 -17.35 -40.87
N LYS A 352 6.04 -18.07 -40.68
CA LYS A 352 4.69 -17.68 -41.14
C LYS A 352 4.25 -16.35 -40.56
N TRP A 353 4.39 -16.17 -39.25
CA TRP A 353 3.89 -14.99 -38.55
C TRP A 353 4.96 -13.90 -38.39
N GLY A 354 6.24 -14.27 -38.49
CA GLY A 354 7.35 -13.36 -38.31
C GLY A 354 7.67 -12.47 -39.52
N GLY A 355 7.24 -12.87 -40.73
CA GLY A 355 7.49 -12.12 -41.96
C GLY A 355 8.96 -12.08 -42.40
N SER A 356 9.86 -12.74 -41.68
CA SER A 356 11.29 -12.89 -41.98
C SER A 356 11.83 -14.16 -41.33
N GLU A 357 13.01 -14.62 -41.76
CA GLU A 357 13.65 -15.76 -41.10
C GLU A 357 14.01 -15.43 -39.65
N PRO A 358 13.70 -16.34 -38.71
CA PRO A 358 14.01 -16.16 -37.30
C PRO A 358 15.52 -16.08 -37.11
N HIS A 359 16.00 -15.00 -36.50
CA HIS A 359 17.42 -14.76 -36.31
C HIS A 359 17.75 -14.24 -34.92
N VAL A 360 18.97 -14.52 -34.48
CA VAL A 360 19.53 -14.04 -33.22
C VAL A 360 20.79 -13.22 -33.47
N SER A 361 20.80 -11.96 -33.01
CA SER A 361 22.01 -11.14 -33.01
C SER A 361 22.89 -11.56 -31.84
N HIS A 362 24.03 -12.17 -32.17
CA HIS A 362 24.89 -12.83 -31.19
C HIS A 362 25.40 -11.87 -30.08
N GLY A 363 25.85 -10.67 -30.43
CA GLY A 363 26.41 -9.71 -29.44
C GLY A 363 25.42 -9.34 -28.33
N PRO A 364 24.26 -8.76 -28.65
CA PRO A 364 23.19 -8.49 -27.68
C PRO A 364 22.71 -9.74 -26.92
N ALA A 365 22.61 -10.89 -27.59
CA ALA A 365 22.20 -12.14 -26.96
C ALA A 365 23.22 -12.62 -25.88
N VAL A 366 24.53 -12.47 -26.13
CA VAL A 366 25.57 -12.77 -25.14
C VAL A 366 25.41 -11.90 -23.89
N VAL A 367 25.16 -10.59 -24.06
CA VAL A 367 24.97 -9.66 -22.93
C VAL A 367 23.75 -10.05 -22.10
N LEU A 368 22.61 -10.31 -22.74
CA LEU A 368 21.37 -10.72 -22.05
C LEU A 368 21.52 -12.05 -21.33
N ARG A 369 22.13 -13.05 -22.00
CA ARG A 369 22.37 -14.36 -21.40
C ARG A 369 23.34 -14.28 -20.21
N ALA A 370 24.42 -13.52 -20.34
CA ALA A 370 25.37 -13.30 -19.23
C ALA A 370 24.67 -12.60 -18.05
N TYR A 371 23.90 -11.55 -18.31
CA TYR A 371 23.10 -10.88 -17.28
C TYR A 371 22.17 -11.88 -16.57
N GLN A 372 21.42 -12.69 -17.32
CA GLN A 372 20.50 -13.67 -16.76
C GLN A 372 21.19 -14.76 -15.93
N LEU A 373 22.33 -15.30 -16.38
CA LEU A 373 23.02 -16.40 -15.70
C LEU A 373 23.83 -15.93 -14.48
N HIS A 374 24.25 -14.66 -14.44
CA HIS A 374 25.08 -14.11 -13.36
C HIS A 374 24.31 -13.23 -12.36
N GLY A 375 23.02 -13.55 -12.13
CA GLY A 375 22.23 -12.95 -11.06
C GLY A 375 21.35 -11.77 -11.48
N GLY A 376 21.17 -11.52 -12.77
CA GLY A 376 20.21 -10.57 -13.33
C GLY A 376 18.74 -11.01 -13.21
N TYR A 377 18.38 -11.69 -12.14
CA TYR A 377 17.02 -12.13 -11.84
C TYR A 377 16.73 -11.99 -10.34
N THR A 378 15.45 -11.93 -10.01
CA THR A 378 14.97 -11.85 -8.63
C THR A 378 15.04 -13.24 -8.00
N SER A 379 15.83 -13.35 -6.93
CA SER A 379 15.94 -14.58 -6.14
C SER A 379 14.60 -14.95 -5.50
N GLY A 380 14.24 -16.23 -5.52
CA GLY A 380 13.05 -16.74 -4.84
C GLY A 380 13.10 -16.48 -3.33
N THR A 381 14.30 -16.48 -2.72
CA THR A 381 14.48 -16.15 -1.31
C THR A 381 14.05 -14.72 -1.00
N LEU A 382 14.30 -13.76 -1.91
CA LEU A 382 13.82 -12.38 -1.74
C LEU A 382 12.28 -12.30 -1.79
N LEU A 383 11.65 -13.08 -2.68
CA LEU A 383 10.19 -13.19 -2.74
C LEU A 383 9.62 -13.80 -1.44
N GLY A 384 10.26 -14.85 -0.93
CA GLY A 384 9.88 -15.51 0.32
C GLY A 384 10.01 -14.57 1.52
N LEU A 385 11.13 -13.86 1.65
CA LEU A 385 11.33 -12.84 2.70
C LEU A 385 10.28 -11.73 2.60
N SER A 386 9.97 -11.27 1.39
CA SER A 386 8.93 -10.26 1.17
C SER A 386 7.55 -10.75 1.60
N ALA A 387 7.23 -12.02 1.31
CA ALA A 387 6.00 -12.67 1.78
C ALA A 387 5.96 -12.77 3.30
N LEU A 388 7.05 -13.20 3.95
CA LEU A 388 7.13 -13.31 5.40
C LEU A 388 6.97 -11.96 6.10
N ILE A 389 7.60 -10.91 5.59
CA ILE A 389 7.44 -9.53 6.10
C ILE A 389 5.98 -9.07 5.99
N ALA A 390 5.33 -9.36 4.85
CA ALA A 390 3.93 -9.03 4.65
C ALA A 390 3.02 -9.79 5.63
N LEU A 391 3.23 -11.11 5.80
CA LEU A 391 2.47 -11.94 6.73
C LEU A 391 2.65 -11.50 8.19
N ALA A 392 3.87 -11.15 8.59
CA ALA A 392 4.15 -10.60 9.92
C ALA A 392 3.39 -9.29 10.15
N ALA A 393 3.34 -8.41 9.15
CA ALA A 393 2.54 -7.18 9.22
C ALA A 393 1.03 -7.47 9.31
N VAL A 394 0.51 -8.41 8.53
CA VAL A 394 -0.89 -8.85 8.56
C VAL A 394 -1.25 -9.38 9.95
N ALA A 395 -0.39 -10.20 10.55
CA ALA A 395 -0.51 -10.71 11.91
C ALA A 395 -0.45 -9.61 13.00
N GLY A 396 -0.08 -8.38 12.63
CA GLY A 396 -0.06 -7.23 13.53
C GLY A 396 1.24 -7.06 14.30
N LEU A 397 2.36 -7.56 13.77
CA LEU A 397 3.68 -7.40 14.40
C LEU A 397 4.09 -5.93 14.54
N GLY A 398 4.54 -5.54 15.73
CA GLY A 398 5.06 -4.21 16.01
C GLY A 398 4.02 -3.11 15.78
N ARG A 399 4.40 -2.03 15.07
CA ARG A 399 3.50 -0.91 14.77
C ARG A 399 2.41 -1.27 13.75
N ALA A 400 2.48 -2.45 13.13
CA ALA A 400 1.47 -2.89 12.20
C ALA A 400 0.12 -3.10 12.88
N LYS A 401 0.06 -3.47 14.18
CA LYS A 401 -1.18 -3.77 14.92
C LYS A 401 -2.31 -2.75 14.72
N GLY A 402 -1.98 -1.45 14.77
CA GLY A 402 -2.91 -0.32 14.56
C GLY A 402 -2.84 0.31 13.18
N SER A 403 -2.12 -0.28 12.22
CA SER A 403 -1.93 0.27 10.88
C SER A 403 -3.06 -0.14 9.94
N GLY A 404 -3.65 0.84 9.24
CA GLY A 404 -4.59 0.58 8.14
C GLY A 404 -3.97 -0.15 6.94
N LEU A 405 -2.64 -0.32 6.90
CA LEU A 405 -1.92 -1.03 5.84
C LEU A 405 -1.96 -2.56 5.98
N ARG A 406 -2.42 -3.11 7.11
CA ARG A 406 -2.49 -4.57 7.31
C ARG A 406 -3.33 -5.26 6.23
N ALA A 407 -4.55 -4.77 6.02
CA ALA A 407 -5.43 -5.28 4.98
C ALA A 407 -4.83 -5.05 3.58
N ALA A 408 -4.12 -3.93 3.37
CA ALA A 408 -3.46 -3.66 2.09
C ALA A 408 -2.31 -4.62 1.79
N ALA A 409 -1.56 -5.09 2.80
CA ALA A 409 -0.52 -6.10 2.64
C ALA A 409 -1.10 -7.51 2.39
N LEU A 410 -2.26 -7.82 2.97
CA LEU A 410 -2.94 -9.11 2.83
C LEU A 410 -3.26 -9.45 1.37
N LEU A 411 -3.79 -8.51 0.60
CA LEU A 411 -4.20 -8.76 -0.78
C LEU A 411 -3.05 -9.30 -1.67
N PRO A 412 -1.93 -8.59 -1.84
CA PRO A 412 -0.87 -9.07 -2.73
C PRO A 412 -0.17 -10.33 -2.18
N VAL A 413 0.00 -10.49 -0.86
CA VAL A 413 0.62 -11.72 -0.33
C VAL A 413 -0.29 -12.93 -0.50
N ALA A 414 -1.60 -12.79 -0.28
CA ALA A 414 -2.56 -13.86 -0.49
C ALA A 414 -2.70 -14.19 -1.98
N ALA A 415 -2.79 -13.19 -2.86
CA ALA A 415 -2.84 -13.41 -4.30
C ALA A 415 -1.59 -14.13 -4.81
N GLY A 416 -0.40 -13.74 -4.33
CA GLY A 416 0.85 -14.36 -4.73
C GLY A 416 0.94 -15.81 -4.27
N ALA A 417 0.63 -16.07 -3.00
CA ALA A 417 0.61 -17.43 -2.45
C ALA A 417 -0.42 -18.33 -3.15
N ILE A 418 -1.64 -17.84 -3.38
CA ILE A 418 -2.73 -18.61 -4.00
C ILE A 418 -2.42 -18.91 -5.47
N LEU A 419 -1.92 -17.94 -6.24
CA LEU A 419 -1.56 -18.18 -7.64
C LEU A 419 -0.43 -19.20 -7.77
N LEU A 420 0.66 -19.02 -7.01
CA LEU A 420 1.82 -19.90 -7.10
C LEU A 420 1.51 -21.30 -6.56
N LEU A 421 0.73 -21.41 -5.48
CA LEU A 421 0.27 -22.70 -4.97
C LEU A 421 -0.67 -23.38 -5.97
N GLY A 422 -1.58 -22.62 -6.58
CA GLY A 422 -2.46 -23.13 -7.62
C GLY A 422 -1.68 -23.65 -8.83
N SER A 423 -0.66 -22.91 -9.30
CA SER A 423 0.23 -23.39 -10.35
C SER A 423 1.02 -24.63 -9.91
N ALA A 424 1.61 -24.62 -8.72
CA ALA A 424 2.36 -25.75 -8.18
C ALA A 424 1.51 -27.00 -7.91
N ALA A 425 0.21 -26.84 -7.66
CA ALA A 425 -0.73 -27.96 -7.58
C ALA A 425 -0.87 -28.69 -8.92
N PHE A 426 -0.70 -27.97 -10.04
CA PHE A 426 -0.66 -28.56 -11.38
C PHE A 426 0.76 -29.00 -11.71
N GLU A 427 1.71 -28.07 -11.81
CA GLU A 427 3.10 -28.29 -12.23
C GLU A 427 4.02 -27.15 -11.78
N PHE A 428 5.28 -27.46 -11.47
CA PHE A 428 6.30 -26.44 -11.29
C PHE A 428 6.96 -26.01 -12.61
N SER A 429 6.94 -24.71 -12.87
CA SER A 429 7.76 -24.07 -13.91
C SER A 429 8.18 -22.68 -13.43
N TRP A 430 9.42 -22.27 -13.75
CA TRP A 430 9.92 -20.93 -13.42
C TRP A 430 9.12 -19.81 -14.08
N ARG A 431 8.45 -20.09 -15.21
CA ARG A 431 7.47 -19.18 -15.83
C ARG A 431 6.27 -18.90 -14.93
N TYR A 432 5.81 -19.88 -14.16
CA TYR A 432 4.64 -19.72 -13.28
C TYR A 432 4.94 -18.90 -12.02
N GLN A 433 6.21 -18.61 -11.77
CA GLN A 433 6.64 -17.75 -10.65
C GLN A 433 6.54 -16.25 -10.97
N LEU A 434 6.35 -15.87 -12.25
CA LEU A 434 6.35 -14.48 -12.69
C LEU A 434 5.32 -13.58 -11.99
N PRO A 435 4.06 -14.00 -11.73
CA PRO A 435 3.13 -13.20 -10.93
C PRO A 435 3.66 -12.88 -9.52
N GLY A 436 4.54 -13.74 -8.98
CA GLY A 436 5.23 -13.50 -7.71
C GLY A 436 6.14 -12.27 -7.73
N LEU A 437 6.72 -11.93 -8.89
CA LEU A 437 7.55 -10.72 -9.09
C LEU A 437 6.73 -9.44 -8.94
N VAL A 438 5.44 -9.48 -9.30
CA VAL A 438 4.51 -8.36 -9.14
C VAL A 438 4.02 -8.25 -7.68
N LEU A 439 3.73 -9.39 -7.06
CA LEU A 439 2.94 -9.45 -5.84
C LEU A 439 3.78 -9.38 -4.56
N PHE A 440 4.79 -10.24 -4.41
CA PHE A 440 5.52 -10.33 -3.14
C PHE A 440 6.35 -9.08 -2.82
N PRO A 441 7.12 -8.49 -3.75
CA PRO A 441 7.90 -7.29 -3.47
C PRO A 441 7.01 -6.12 -3.02
N LEU A 442 5.85 -5.94 -3.66
CA LEU A 442 4.85 -4.96 -3.24
C LEU A 442 4.30 -5.29 -1.85
N ALA A 443 3.94 -6.55 -1.59
CA ALA A 443 3.43 -6.99 -0.29
C ALA A 443 4.45 -6.74 0.83
N GLY A 444 5.71 -7.13 0.62
CA GLY A 444 6.80 -6.91 1.56
C GLY A 444 7.07 -5.44 1.80
N ALA A 445 7.01 -4.60 0.77
CA ALA A 445 7.18 -3.16 0.90
C ALA A 445 6.06 -2.49 1.73
N ILE A 446 4.80 -2.88 1.51
CA ILE A 446 3.66 -2.43 2.31
C ILE A 446 3.79 -2.94 3.75
N GLY A 447 4.14 -4.23 3.92
CA GLY A 447 4.31 -4.88 5.22
C GLY A 447 5.42 -4.22 6.04
N LEU A 448 6.59 -4.01 5.45
CA LEU A 448 7.71 -3.33 6.11
C LEU A 448 7.34 -1.91 6.51
N ARG A 449 6.66 -1.16 5.62
CA ARG A 449 6.13 0.17 5.94
C ARG A 449 5.13 0.13 7.10
N ALA A 450 4.29 -0.90 7.19
CA ALA A 450 3.34 -1.07 8.30
C ALA A 450 4.06 -1.37 9.63
N VAL A 451 5.07 -2.23 9.61
CA VAL A 451 5.86 -2.62 10.79
C VAL A 451 6.73 -1.47 11.30
N LEU A 452 7.43 -0.77 10.41
CA LEU A 452 8.28 0.38 10.77
C LEU A 452 7.46 1.61 11.19
N GLY A 453 6.19 1.70 10.77
CA GLY A 453 5.39 2.91 10.93
C GLY A 453 5.80 4.00 9.94
N LYS A 454 5.11 5.14 9.98
CA LYS A 454 5.49 6.30 9.18
C LYS A 454 6.62 6.97 9.94
N ASP A 455 7.79 7.16 9.34
CA ASP A 455 8.64 8.25 9.77
C ASP A 455 7.82 9.52 9.59
N GLN A 456 7.21 9.99 10.68
CA GLN A 456 6.62 11.30 10.74
C GLN A 456 7.76 12.33 10.79
N ALA A 457 8.58 12.37 9.75
CA ALA A 457 9.29 13.60 9.42
C ALA A 457 8.18 14.60 9.07
N ARG A 458 7.69 15.31 10.09
CA ARG A 458 6.77 16.42 9.91
C ARG A 458 7.44 17.39 8.96
N PRO A 459 6.72 17.95 7.98
CA PRO A 459 7.27 19.04 7.19
C PRO A 459 7.83 20.09 8.16
N PRO A 460 9.05 20.61 7.93
CA PRO A 460 9.55 21.70 8.77
C PRO A 460 8.54 22.85 8.71
N MET A 461 8.19 23.39 9.87
CA MET A 461 7.23 24.49 9.94
C MET A 461 7.89 25.75 9.38
N ALA A 462 7.38 26.26 8.26
CA ALA A 462 7.84 27.52 7.68
C ALA A 462 7.24 28.72 8.45
N ASP A 463 7.69 29.93 8.13
CA ASP A 463 7.07 31.15 8.66
C ASP A 463 5.61 31.23 8.20
N TYR A 464 4.73 31.76 9.07
CA TYR A 464 3.30 31.85 8.78
C TYR A 464 2.99 33.02 7.82
N PRO A 465 2.03 32.86 6.89
CA PRO A 465 1.35 31.61 6.56
C PRO A 465 2.21 30.75 5.61
N ASP A 466 2.25 29.44 5.85
CA ASP A 466 2.79 28.50 4.86
C ASP A 466 1.72 28.04 3.85
N ALA A 467 2.11 27.16 2.91
CA ALA A 467 1.19 26.66 1.88
C ALA A 467 0.00 25.87 2.46
N VAL A 468 0.25 25.11 3.55
CA VAL A 468 -0.77 24.32 4.24
C VAL A 468 -1.71 25.23 5.01
N ASP A 469 -1.17 26.25 5.68
CA ASP A 469 -1.96 27.30 6.36
C ASP A 469 -2.89 28.01 5.37
N SER A 470 -2.36 28.39 4.21
CA SER A 470 -3.09 29.10 3.16
C SER A 470 -4.21 28.26 2.53
N GLU A 471 -3.95 26.97 2.30
CA GLU A 471 -4.95 26.04 1.76
C GLU A 471 -6.07 25.79 2.78
N ALA A 472 -5.70 25.55 4.05
CA ALA A 472 -6.65 25.33 5.13
C ALA A 472 -7.53 26.57 5.39
N ALA A 473 -6.93 27.77 5.41
CA ALA A 473 -7.65 29.03 5.57
C ALA A 473 -8.60 29.32 4.40
N LYS A 474 -8.23 28.98 3.16
CA LYS A 474 -9.13 29.13 1.99
C LYS A 474 -10.31 28.15 2.03
N ALA A 475 -10.08 26.93 2.50
CA ALA A 475 -11.12 25.91 2.60
C ALA A 475 -12.14 26.23 3.71
N MET A 476 -11.70 26.91 4.76
CA MET A 476 -12.57 27.47 5.77
C MET A 476 -13.24 28.75 5.23
N LYS A 477 -14.58 28.77 5.16
CA LYS A 477 -15.30 30.00 4.81
C LYS A 477 -14.99 31.09 5.85
N THR A 478 -14.84 32.34 5.42
CA THR A 478 -14.67 33.49 6.32
C THR A 478 -15.84 33.53 7.32
N THR A 479 -15.50 33.51 8.60
CA THR A 479 -16.47 33.50 9.70
C THR A 479 -16.08 34.61 10.68
N GLU A 480 -17.03 35.44 11.10
CA GLU A 480 -16.87 36.29 12.27
C GLU A 480 -17.03 35.41 13.52
N PHE A 481 -16.08 35.51 14.44
CA PHE A 481 -16.10 34.76 15.69
C PHE A 481 -16.62 35.63 16.84
N ALA A 482 -17.13 34.96 17.87
CA ALA A 482 -17.40 35.55 19.17
C ALA A 482 -16.11 36.17 19.79
N PRO A 483 -16.25 37.11 20.76
CA PRO A 483 -15.09 37.74 21.40
C PRO A 483 -14.14 36.76 22.09
N VAL A 484 -14.65 35.60 22.54
CA VAL A 484 -13.87 34.51 23.14
C VAL A 484 -13.89 33.31 22.21
N VAL A 485 -12.71 32.86 21.77
CA VAL A 485 -12.57 31.65 20.94
C VAL A 485 -11.72 30.60 21.63
N VAL A 486 -12.27 29.40 21.81
CA VAL A 486 -11.54 28.23 22.28
C VAL A 486 -10.94 27.49 21.08
N VAL A 487 -9.62 27.52 20.95
CA VAL A 487 -8.87 26.85 19.89
C VAL A 487 -8.40 25.48 20.35
N ILE A 488 -8.86 24.44 19.65
CA ILE A 488 -8.52 23.04 19.92
C ILE A 488 -7.75 22.47 18.73
N ALA A 489 -6.55 21.98 18.96
CA ALA A 489 -5.81 21.21 17.96
C ALA A 489 -6.16 19.72 18.08
N ALA A 490 -6.64 19.11 17.00
CA ALA A 490 -7.07 17.72 16.98
C ALA A 490 -6.34 16.91 15.89
N TYR A 491 -5.91 15.69 16.22
CA TYR A 491 -5.36 14.74 15.26
C TYR A 491 -5.75 13.32 15.65
N ASN A 492 -6.66 12.71 14.90
CA ASN A 492 -7.24 11.40 15.19
C ASN A 492 -7.84 11.30 16.60
N GLU A 493 -8.79 12.17 16.93
CA GLU A 493 -9.47 12.26 18.23
C GLU A 493 -10.99 12.06 18.07
N ALA A 494 -11.41 11.24 17.09
CA ALA A 494 -12.82 10.99 16.82
C ALA A 494 -13.62 10.48 18.04
N ASP A 495 -12.97 9.70 18.92
CA ASP A 495 -13.62 9.09 20.08
C ASP A 495 -13.87 10.09 21.23
N GLY A 496 -12.94 11.03 21.47
CA GLY A 496 -12.97 11.93 22.62
C GLY A 496 -13.52 13.34 22.33
N ILE A 497 -13.34 13.86 21.10
CA ILE A 497 -13.62 15.27 20.80
C ILE A 497 -15.09 15.67 21.01
N GLY A 498 -16.03 14.75 20.75
CA GLY A 498 -17.46 15.02 20.90
C GLY A 498 -17.84 15.39 22.34
N LEU A 499 -17.29 14.67 23.33
CA LEU A 499 -17.55 14.95 24.75
C LEU A 499 -16.95 16.29 25.18
N VAL A 500 -15.74 16.61 24.72
CA VAL A 500 -15.08 17.91 24.99
C VAL A 500 -15.92 19.07 24.47
N LEU A 501 -16.45 18.94 23.25
CA LEU A 501 -17.28 19.98 22.62
C LEU A 501 -18.66 20.11 23.28
N THR A 502 -19.24 18.99 23.74
CA THR A 502 -20.53 18.97 24.44
C THR A 502 -20.43 19.71 25.77
N ASN A 503 -19.33 19.53 26.48
CA ASN A 503 -19.08 20.13 27.80
C ASN A 503 -18.44 21.52 27.72
N MET A 504 -18.36 22.14 26.55
CA MET A 504 -17.76 23.47 26.42
C MET A 504 -18.79 24.56 26.80
N PRO A 505 -18.48 25.48 27.72
CA PRO A 505 -19.36 26.60 28.02
C PRO A 505 -19.65 27.45 26.78
N LYS A 506 -20.93 27.80 26.59
CA LYS A 506 -21.38 28.67 25.49
C LYS A 506 -21.17 30.16 25.78
N THR A 507 -21.01 30.50 27.05
CA THR A 507 -20.72 31.85 27.53
C THR A 507 -19.63 31.80 28.59
N CYS A 508 -18.89 32.90 28.74
CA CYS A 508 -17.83 33.06 29.73
C CYS A 508 -17.85 34.51 30.23
N ALA A 509 -18.15 34.73 31.51
CA ALA A 509 -18.32 36.08 32.10
C ALA A 509 -19.27 36.98 31.27
N GLY A 510 -20.36 36.41 30.74
CA GLY A 510 -21.35 37.11 29.92
C GLY A 510 -20.97 37.34 28.45
N LEU A 511 -19.76 36.97 28.02
CA LEU A 511 -19.35 37.01 26.61
C LEU A 511 -19.70 35.69 25.90
N PRO A 512 -20.16 35.70 24.64
CA PRO A 512 -20.35 34.48 23.87
C PRO A 512 -19.01 33.80 23.57
N VAL A 513 -19.03 32.46 23.50
CA VAL A 513 -17.86 31.62 23.27
C VAL A 513 -18.07 30.78 22.02
N ASP A 514 -17.13 30.87 21.08
CA ASP A 514 -17.04 29.98 19.93
C ASP A 514 -15.90 28.97 20.11
N VAL A 515 -16.05 27.79 19.48
CA VAL A 515 -15.01 26.76 19.48
C VAL A 515 -14.48 26.56 18.07
N LEU A 516 -13.17 26.69 17.91
CA LEU A 516 -12.45 26.43 16.67
C LEU A 516 -11.60 25.17 16.82
N VAL A 517 -11.98 24.10 16.12
CA VAL A 517 -11.21 22.86 16.04
C VAL A 517 -10.35 22.89 14.78
N VAL A 518 -9.03 22.90 14.95
CA VAL A 518 -8.05 22.76 13.87
C VAL A 518 -7.62 21.30 13.76
N VAL A 519 -8.12 20.61 12.73
CA VAL A 519 -7.86 19.21 12.45
C VAL A 519 -6.59 19.07 11.61
N ASP A 520 -5.52 18.56 12.21
CA ASP A 520 -4.17 18.56 11.62
C ASP A 520 -3.88 17.28 10.81
N GLY A 521 -4.48 17.17 9.62
CA GLY A 521 -4.27 16.04 8.70
C GLY A 521 -4.75 14.70 9.26
N ALA A 522 -5.85 14.70 10.01
CA ALA A 522 -6.48 13.49 10.56
C ALA A 522 -6.93 12.52 9.45
N THR A 523 -6.98 11.23 9.80
CA THR A 523 -7.37 10.13 8.90
C THR A 523 -8.65 9.42 9.33
N ASP A 524 -9.21 9.82 10.47
CA ASP A 524 -10.49 9.34 11.01
C ASP A 524 -11.58 10.42 10.86
N ASN A 525 -12.74 10.20 11.48
CA ASN A 525 -13.90 11.09 11.38
C ASN A 525 -13.85 12.29 12.36
N THR A 526 -12.66 12.71 12.85
CA THR A 526 -12.53 13.80 13.82
C THR A 526 -13.20 15.10 13.33
N ALA A 527 -13.05 15.42 12.04
CA ALA A 527 -13.58 16.66 11.47
C ALA A 527 -15.11 16.64 11.35
N GLU A 528 -15.69 15.52 10.95
CA GLU A 528 -17.13 15.32 10.85
C GLU A 528 -17.79 15.45 12.22
N ILE A 529 -17.27 14.73 13.22
CA ILE A 529 -17.80 14.73 14.59
C ILE A 529 -17.72 16.14 15.19
N ALA A 530 -16.62 16.86 14.99
CA ALA A 530 -16.49 18.23 15.49
C ALA A 530 -17.53 19.19 14.90
N ARG A 531 -17.86 19.04 13.60
CA ARG A 531 -18.92 19.84 12.95
C ARG A 531 -20.31 19.49 13.48
N GLU A 532 -20.59 18.21 13.69
CA GLU A 532 -21.87 17.73 14.23
C GLU A 532 -22.15 18.28 15.64
N HIS A 533 -21.11 18.52 16.43
CA HIS A 533 -21.20 19.12 17.77
C HIS A 533 -21.16 20.66 17.75
N GLY A 534 -21.28 21.28 16.57
CA GLY A 534 -21.44 22.73 16.42
C GLY A 534 -20.15 23.55 16.54
N ALA A 535 -18.97 22.94 16.44
CA ALA A 535 -17.71 23.67 16.39
C ALA A 535 -17.40 24.19 14.98
N HIS A 536 -16.68 25.30 14.90
CA HIS A 536 -16.02 25.72 13.66
C HIS A 536 -14.84 24.79 13.39
N VAL A 537 -14.74 24.27 12.16
CA VAL A 537 -13.71 23.27 11.82
C VAL A 537 -12.84 23.74 10.68
N CYS A 538 -11.53 23.83 10.95
CA CYS A 538 -10.50 24.06 9.95
C CYS A 538 -9.71 22.75 9.74
N VAL A 539 -9.61 22.27 8.49
CA VAL A 539 -8.92 21.02 8.18
C VAL A 539 -7.62 21.32 7.44
N ALA A 540 -6.48 21.00 8.06
CA ALA A 540 -5.20 21.05 7.39
C ALA A 540 -4.98 19.77 6.57
N PRO A 541 -4.54 19.86 5.28
CA PRO A 541 -4.38 18.70 4.40
C PRO A 541 -3.26 17.73 4.83
N SER A 542 -2.36 18.13 5.72
CA SER A 542 -1.27 17.30 6.21
C SER A 542 -0.91 17.61 7.65
N ASN A 543 -0.62 16.57 8.44
CA ASN A 543 -0.18 16.71 9.84
C ASN A 543 1.19 17.42 9.91
N ARG A 544 1.20 18.59 10.53
CA ARG A 544 2.41 19.39 10.82
C ARG A 544 2.73 19.45 12.32
N GLY A 545 1.89 18.90 13.18
CA GLY A 545 2.02 18.86 14.63
C GLY A 545 1.16 19.90 15.35
N GLN A 546 0.92 19.66 16.64
CA GLN A 546 0.05 20.50 17.48
C GLN A 546 0.43 21.99 17.46
N GLY A 547 1.72 22.32 17.36
CA GLY A 547 2.17 23.71 17.28
C GLY A 547 1.70 24.43 16.02
N ALA A 548 1.74 23.75 14.88
CA ALA A 548 1.28 24.30 13.60
C ALA A 548 -0.25 24.51 13.59
N ALA A 549 -0.99 23.54 14.13
CA ALA A 549 -2.44 23.61 14.24
C ALA A 549 -2.90 24.77 15.14
N LEU A 550 -2.27 24.93 16.32
CA LEU A 550 -2.58 26.03 17.23
C LEU A 550 -2.18 27.38 16.65
N ARG A 551 -1.01 27.49 16.00
CA ARG A 551 -0.59 28.73 15.31
C ARG A 551 -1.62 29.14 14.25
N LEU A 552 -2.06 28.21 13.42
CA LEU A 552 -3.12 28.47 12.43
C LEU A 552 -4.43 28.92 13.12
N GLY A 553 -4.83 28.23 14.20
CA GLY A 553 -6.02 28.59 14.97
C GLY A 553 -5.96 29.99 15.59
N TYR A 554 -4.81 30.40 16.14
CA TYR A 554 -4.61 31.75 16.69
C TYR A 554 -4.80 32.83 15.63
N HIS A 555 -4.22 32.64 14.45
CA HIS A 555 -4.36 33.60 13.36
C HIS A 555 -5.79 33.64 12.81
N LEU A 556 -6.46 32.49 12.65
CA LEU A 556 -7.85 32.44 12.21
C LEU A 556 -8.79 33.13 13.21
N ALA A 557 -8.64 32.84 14.51
CA ALA A 557 -9.44 33.48 15.56
C ALA A 557 -9.26 35.01 15.56
N ALA A 558 -8.01 35.49 15.54
CA ALA A 558 -7.72 36.91 15.52
C ALA A 558 -8.23 37.61 14.24
N GLN A 559 -8.08 36.98 13.07
CA GLN A 559 -8.57 37.51 11.79
C GLN A 559 -10.11 37.55 11.74
N GLY A 560 -10.79 36.63 12.40
CA GLY A 560 -12.24 36.62 12.53
C GLY A 560 -12.79 37.49 13.67
N GLY A 561 -11.97 38.33 14.31
CA GLY A 561 -12.42 39.34 15.27
C GLY A 561 -12.38 38.93 16.75
N ALA A 562 -11.84 37.76 17.09
CA ALA A 562 -11.72 37.34 18.48
C ALA A 562 -10.82 38.31 19.28
N GLN A 563 -11.25 38.66 20.49
CA GLN A 563 -10.47 39.50 21.42
C GLN A 563 -9.61 38.64 22.35
N TYR A 564 -10.13 37.46 22.71
CA TYR A 564 -9.51 36.51 23.62
C TYR A 564 -9.45 35.12 22.99
N VAL A 565 -8.31 34.47 23.14
CA VAL A 565 -8.08 33.09 22.70
C VAL A 565 -7.83 32.23 23.92
N VAL A 566 -8.56 31.12 24.00
CA VAL A 566 -8.33 30.06 24.98
C VAL A 566 -7.89 28.80 24.25
N THR A 567 -6.99 28.00 24.84
CA THR A 567 -6.61 26.70 24.29
C THR A 567 -6.98 25.59 25.24
N THR A 568 -7.48 24.47 24.72
CA THR A 568 -7.66 23.21 25.46
C THR A 568 -7.23 22.03 24.60
N ASP A 569 -7.04 20.85 25.21
CA ASP A 569 -6.69 19.62 24.49
C ASP A 569 -7.98 18.86 24.07
N ALA A 570 -7.91 18.17 22.94
CA ALA A 570 -9.03 17.41 22.35
C ALA A 570 -9.40 16.11 23.10
N ASP A 571 -8.69 15.77 24.19
CA ASP A 571 -8.76 14.49 24.88
C ASP A 571 -9.44 14.55 26.26
N GLY A 572 -10.04 15.70 26.60
CA GLY A 572 -10.85 15.87 27.80
C GLY A 572 -10.09 15.86 29.12
N GLN A 573 -8.77 16.05 29.11
CA GLN A 573 -7.97 16.07 30.35
C GLN A 573 -8.16 17.35 31.20
N TYR A 574 -8.69 18.43 30.63
CA TYR A 574 -8.93 19.68 31.36
C TYR A 574 -10.41 19.84 31.68
N ASP A 575 -10.67 20.48 32.81
CA ASP A 575 -12.01 20.83 33.23
C ASP A 575 -12.44 22.13 32.54
N ASN A 576 -13.31 22.03 31.54
CA ASN A 576 -13.76 23.20 30.78
C ASN A 576 -14.64 24.13 31.63
N ASP A 577 -15.15 23.69 32.78
CA ASP A 577 -15.88 24.54 33.73
C ASP A 577 -14.95 25.58 34.39
N GLU A 578 -13.63 25.35 34.39
CA GLU A 578 -12.63 26.31 34.88
C GLU A 578 -12.33 27.45 33.86
N LEU A 579 -13.02 27.48 32.71
CA LEU A 579 -12.81 28.47 31.63
C LEU A 579 -12.95 29.92 32.12
N GLU A 580 -13.98 30.20 32.92
CA GLU A 580 -14.21 31.56 33.43
C GLU A 580 -13.10 32.00 34.38
N THR A 581 -12.71 31.12 35.31
CA THR A 581 -11.58 31.34 36.23
C THR A 581 -10.28 31.60 35.47
N LEU A 582 -10.05 30.89 34.36
CA LEU A 582 -8.86 31.05 33.53
C LEU A 582 -8.83 32.41 32.82
N LEU A 583 -9.98 32.90 32.35
CA LEU A 583 -10.08 34.12 31.56
C LEU A 583 -10.20 35.40 32.41
N GLU A 584 -10.77 35.29 33.62
CA GLU A 584 -11.04 36.41 34.53
C GLU A 584 -9.86 37.38 34.73
N PRO A 585 -8.60 36.95 34.95
CA PRO A 585 -7.49 37.88 35.13
C PRO A 585 -7.22 38.75 33.90
N ILE A 586 -7.56 38.27 32.69
CA ILE A 586 -7.38 39.04 31.45
C ILE A 586 -8.52 40.04 31.29
N LEU A 587 -9.76 39.63 31.62
CA LEU A 587 -10.94 40.51 31.58
C LEU A 587 -10.81 41.68 32.55
N LEU A 588 -10.28 41.42 33.75
CA LEU A 588 -9.99 42.44 34.76
C LEU A 588 -8.70 43.23 34.49
N ASP A 589 -8.09 43.06 33.32
CA ASP A 589 -6.83 43.66 32.91
C ASP A 589 -5.69 43.47 33.93
N ARG A 590 -5.67 42.36 34.67
CA ARG A 590 -4.59 41.97 35.59
C ARG A 590 -3.49 41.16 34.89
N ALA A 591 -3.83 40.47 33.81
CA ALA A 591 -2.92 39.65 33.01
C ALA A 591 -3.14 39.87 31.51
N ASP A 592 -2.15 39.46 30.71
CA ASP A 592 -2.23 39.39 29.25
C ASP A 592 -2.21 37.95 28.74
N PHE A 593 -1.66 37.05 29.56
CA PHE A 593 -1.56 35.63 29.32
C PHE A 593 -1.72 34.89 30.65
N VAL A 594 -2.60 33.91 30.70
CA VAL A 594 -2.86 33.08 31.87
C VAL A 594 -2.64 31.62 31.47
N THR A 595 -1.91 30.88 32.29
CA THR A 595 -1.74 29.44 32.12
C THR A 595 -2.18 28.73 33.38
N GLY A 596 -2.88 27.61 33.24
CA GLY A 596 -3.08 26.70 34.37
C GLY A 596 -1.76 26.07 34.82
N SER A 597 -1.74 25.59 36.06
CA SER A 597 -0.63 24.83 36.62
C SER A 597 -1.14 23.67 37.45
N ARG A 598 -0.83 22.45 36.99
CA ARG A 598 -1.12 21.20 37.70
C ARG A 598 -0.36 21.10 39.03
N ARG A 599 0.70 21.88 39.20
CA ARG A 599 1.52 21.91 40.42
C ARG A 599 0.96 22.82 41.49
N LEU A 600 0.18 23.82 41.09
CA LEU A 600 -0.55 24.70 42.01
C LEU A 600 -1.94 24.14 42.33
N GLY A 601 -2.56 23.44 41.37
CA GLY A 601 -3.84 22.75 41.53
C GLY A 601 -3.68 21.25 41.80
N ALA A 602 -4.50 20.45 41.11
CA ALA A 602 -4.54 19.00 41.25
C ALA A 602 -4.23 18.27 39.94
N GLU A 603 -3.63 17.08 40.03
CA GLU A 603 -3.39 16.18 38.90
C GLU A 603 -3.75 14.76 39.30
N ASP A 604 -4.64 14.11 38.54
CA ASP A 604 -4.90 12.68 38.67
C ASP A 604 -3.76 11.90 37.98
N ALA A 605 -2.64 11.75 38.69
CA ALA A 605 -1.40 11.27 38.10
C ALA A 605 -1.43 9.79 37.69
N ASP A 606 -0.70 9.48 36.62
CA ASP A 606 -0.44 8.11 36.13
C ASP A 606 1.08 7.83 35.95
N SER A 607 1.95 8.83 36.13
CA SER A 607 3.40 8.67 35.92
C SER A 607 4.28 9.63 36.73
N ARG A 608 5.05 9.07 37.67
CA ARG A 608 6.07 9.81 38.46
C ARG A 608 7.13 10.51 37.59
N LEU A 609 7.50 9.92 36.46
CA LEU A 609 8.51 10.48 35.55
C LEU A 609 8.04 11.78 34.89
N ARG A 610 6.75 11.86 34.53
CA ARG A 610 6.15 13.08 33.95
C ARG A 610 6.16 14.22 34.97
N TRP A 611 5.82 13.92 36.22
CA TRP A 611 5.81 14.91 37.31
C TRP A 611 7.21 15.50 37.56
N VAL A 612 8.25 14.66 37.58
CA VAL A 612 9.65 15.12 37.68
C VAL A 612 10.02 15.99 36.47
N GLY A 613 9.63 15.58 35.26
CA GLY A 613 9.86 16.35 34.04
C GLY A 613 9.27 17.76 34.11
N VAL A 614 8.02 17.91 34.54
CA VAL A 614 7.36 19.23 34.71
C VAL A 614 8.18 20.11 35.67
N ARG A 615 8.65 19.57 36.80
CA ARG A 615 9.48 20.32 37.75
C ARG A 615 10.82 20.76 37.15
N VAL A 616 11.51 19.87 36.44
CA VAL A 616 12.82 20.18 35.81
C VAL A 616 12.66 21.31 34.79
N PHE A 617 11.64 21.23 33.92
CA PHE A 617 11.43 22.25 32.91
C PHE A 617 10.91 23.57 33.48
N ALA A 618 10.08 23.54 34.54
CA ALA A 618 9.70 24.76 35.25
C ALA A 618 10.93 25.49 35.84
N VAL A 619 11.84 24.76 36.50
CA VAL A 619 13.10 25.33 37.02
C VAL A 619 13.95 25.90 35.89
N LEU A 620 14.09 25.17 34.77
CA LEU A 620 14.83 25.66 33.61
C LEU A 620 14.24 26.96 33.04
N ALA A 621 12.91 27.02 32.82
CA ALA A 621 12.25 28.24 32.36
C ALA A 621 12.45 29.39 33.35
N SER A 622 12.38 29.10 34.66
CA SER A 622 12.57 30.12 35.69
C SER A 622 13.96 30.71 35.69
N ILE A 623 14.99 29.88 35.51
CA ILE A 623 16.38 30.35 35.39
C ILE A 623 16.54 31.19 34.12
N LEU A 624 16.05 30.70 32.98
CA LEU A 624 16.18 31.37 31.68
C LEU A 624 15.47 32.74 31.66
N THR A 625 14.23 32.80 32.18
CA THR A 625 13.38 34.01 32.12
C THR A 625 13.49 34.91 33.34
N ARG A 626 14.13 34.45 34.42
CA ARG A 626 14.16 35.09 35.75
C ARG A 626 12.75 35.36 36.33
N LYS A 627 11.78 34.51 35.99
CA LYS A 627 10.41 34.53 36.52
C LYS A 627 10.12 33.22 37.24
N LYS A 628 9.45 33.26 38.39
CA LYS A 628 9.01 32.04 39.08
C LYS A 628 7.88 31.41 38.28
N LEU A 629 8.10 30.19 37.79
CA LEU A 629 7.19 29.41 36.96
C LEU A 629 7.05 28.01 37.57
N THR A 630 5.86 27.44 37.50
CA THR A 630 5.53 26.17 38.13
C THR A 630 5.16 25.09 37.12
N ASP A 631 4.58 25.43 35.97
CA ASP A 631 4.32 24.50 34.87
C ASP A 631 4.44 25.19 33.49
N THR A 632 5.37 24.72 32.65
CA THR A 632 5.58 25.26 31.30
C THR A 632 4.81 24.50 30.22
N SER A 633 4.12 23.43 30.61
CA SER A 633 3.61 22.39 29.70
C SER A 633 2.08 22.25 29.73
N PHE A 634 1.40 22.95 30.64
CA PHE A 634 -0.06 22.89 30.80
C PHE A 634 -0.79 23.41 29.58
N GLY A 635 -1.75 22.65 29.04
CA GLY A 635 -2.44 22.95 27.76
C GLY A 635 -3.58 23.96 27.87
N PHE A 636 -4.17 24.13 29.06
CA PHE A 636 -5.27 25.06 29.29
C PHE A 636 -4.75 26.47 29.58
N ARG A 637 -4.96 27.39 28.62
CA ARG A 637 -4.37 28.74 28.64
C ARG A 637 -5.33 29.76 28.04
N ALA A 638 -5.35 30.97 28.58
CA ALA A 638 -6.07 32.11 28.03
C ALA A 638 -5.10 33.24 27.70
N MET A 639 -5.35 33.98 26.63
CA MET A 639 -4.52 35.12 26.23
C MET A 639 -5.31 36.11 25.37
N ARG A 640 -4.83 37.35 25.29
CA ARG A 640 -5.33 38.31 24.28
C ARG A 640 -5.00 37.80 22.87
N ALA A 641 -5.95 37.89 21.94
CA ALA A 641 -5.77 37.39 20.57
C ALA A 641 -4.58 38.07 19.86
N GLU A 642 -4.39 39.37 20.08
CA GLU A 642 -3.23 40.13 19.56
C GLU A 642 -1.89 39.58 20.06
N LEU A 643 -1.81 39.14 21.32
CA LEU A 643 -0.61 38.53 21.89
C LEU A 643 -0.32 37.18 21.21
N ALA A 644 -1.35 36.36 21.00
CA ALA A 644 -1.22 35.03 20.40
C ALA A 644 -0.56 35.08 19.00
N ILE A 645 -0.89 36.10 18.19
CA ILE A 645 -0.32 36.29 16.85
C ILE A 645 0.99 37.09 16.83
N ALA A 646 1.32 37.81 17.91
CA ALA A 646 2.58 38.55 18.03
C ALA A 646 3.76 37.64 18.40
N VAL A 647 3.49 36.52 19.08
CA VAL A 647 4.51 35.54 19.46
C VAL A 647 5.00 34.76 18.24
N THR A 648 6.32 34.64 18.09
CA THR A 648 6.92 33.84 17.01
C THR A 648 6.86 32.35 17.37
N LEU A 649 6.02 31.58 16.67
CA LEU A 649 5.91 30.12 16.84
C LEU A 649 6.55 29.38 15.64
N ARG A 650 7.61 28.60 15.91
CA ARG A 650 8.42 27.86 14.93
C ARG A 650 8.51 26.37 15.20
N GLU A 651 8.06 25.91 16.35
CA GLU A 651 8.17 24.50 16.71
C GLU A 651 6.86 23.72 16.43
N PRO A 652 6.90 22.64 15.60
CA PRO A 652 5.73 21.82 15.29
C PRO A 652 5.21 21.03 16.50
N GLN A 653 6.07 20.79 17.50
CA GLN A 653 5.73 20.22 18.81
C GLN A 653 6.38 21.06 19.90
N TYR A 654 5.99 20.86 21.17
CA TYR A 654 6.57 21.58 22.30
C TYR A 654 6.28 23.10 22.32
N GLN A 655 5.32 23.52 21.50
CA GLN A 655 4.85 24.91 21.36
C GLN A 655 4.51 25.57 22.70
N SER A 656 4.08 24.78 23.70
CA SER A 656 3.69 25.27 25.02
C SER A 656 4.78 26.13 25.66
N SER A 657 6.02 25.63 25.64
CA SER A 657 7.17 26.36 26.13
C SER A 657 7.55 27.54 25.24
N GLU A 658 7.46 27.39 23.91
CA GLU A 658 7.80 28.45 22.97
C GLU A 658 6.85 29.65 23.12
N LEU A 659 5.55 29.38 23.28
CA LEU A 659 4.52 30.37 23.50
C LEU A 659 4.72 31.14 24.82
N LEU A 660 4.94 30.41 25.92
CA LEU A 660 5.15 31.01 27.24
C LEU A 660 6.42 31.89 27.27
N LEU A 661 7.55 31.37 26.78
CA LEU A 661 8.81 32.13 26.73
C LEU A 661 8.69 33.32 25.77
N GLY A 662 8.00 33.16 24.64
CA GLY A 662 7.74 34.25 23.70
C GLY A 662 6.87 35.36 24.30
N ALA A 663 5.81 35.02 25.02
CA ALA A 663 4.96 35.99 25.71
C ALA A 663 5.75 36.77 26.79
N LEU A 664 6.57 36.08 27.57
CA LEU A 664 7.45 36.70 28.56
C LEU A 664 8.52 37.60 27.90
N ALA A 665 9.04 37.22 26.73
CA ALA A 665 10.01 38.03 25.99
C ALA A 665 9.40 39.33 25.47
N LEU A 666 8.11 39.29 25.10
CA LEU A 666 7.29 40.46 24.75
C LEU A 666 6.85 41.30 25.97
N GLN A 667 7.34 40.96 27.17
CA GLN A 667 7.01 41.62 28.44
C GLN A 667 5.52 41.59 28.79
N ALA A 668 4.77 40.60 28.28
CA ALA A 668 3.37 40.38 28.66
C ALA A 668 3.25 40.04 30.15
N ARG A 669 2.14 40.44 30.77
CA ARG A 669 1.83 40.07 32.17
C ARG A 669 1.33 38.63 32.20
N VAL A 670 2.15 37.73 32.73
CA VAL A 670 1.86 36.28 32.82
C VAL A 670 1.44 35.92 34.23
N VAL A 671 0.33 35.20 34.37
CA VAL A 671 -0.17 34.65 35.65
C VAL A 671 -0.36 33.14 35.53
N GLU A 672 0.03 32.40 36.58
CA GLU A 672 -0.28 30.97 36.72
C GLU A 672 -1.44 30.79 37.69
N LEU A 673 -2.43 29.97 37.34
CA LEU A 673 -3.55 29.64 38.22
C LEU A 673 -3.52 28.15 38.62
N PRO A 674 -3.94 27.81 39.86
CA PRO A 674 -4.19 26.42 40.23
C PRO A 674 -5.34 25.89 39.37
N MET A 675 -5.08 24.83 38.61
CA MET A 675 -6.06 24.24 37.67
C MET A 675 -5.96 22.72 37.72
N THR A 676 -7.06 22.03 37.41
CA THR A 676 -7.14 20.57 37.55
C THR A 676 -6.83 19.87 36.23
N MET A 677 -6.03 18.81 36.29
CA MET A 677 -5.80 17.92 35.15
C MET A 677 -6.25 16.49 35.48
N ARG A 678 -7.33 16.07 34.83
CA ARG A 678 -7.95 14.76 35.00
C ARG A 678 -7.23 13.69 34.18
N ARG A 679 -7.49 12.42 34.50
CA ARG A 679 -7.04 11.29 33.67
C ARG A 679 -7.71 11.35 32.30
N ARG A 680 -6.95 10.95 31.28
CA ARG A 680 -7.45 10.83 29.92
C ARG A 680 -8.50 9.70 29.86
N GLY A 681 -9.69 9.99 29.31
CA GLY A 681 -10.81 9.05 29.21
C GLY A 681 -10.62 7.94 28.18
N ASP A 682 -9.87 8.18 27.10
CA ASP A 682 -9.64 7.23 26.00
C ASP A 682 -8.29 7.43 25.26
N GLY A 683 -7.80 6.37 24.60
CA GLY A 683 -6.65 6.45 23.69
C GLY A 683 -5.23 6.43 24.29
N SER A 684 -4.24 6.11 23.44
CA SER A 684 -2.81 6.07 23.81
C SER A 684 -2.13 7.44 23.63
N SER A 685 -1.11 7.74 24.45
CA SER A 685 -0.37 9.00 24.34
C SER A 685 0.37 9.08 23.01
N LYS A 686 0.14 10.17 22.26
CA LYS A 686 0.80 10.47 20.99
C LYS A 686 2.15 11.19 21.18
N LYS A 687 2.61 11.36 22.43
CA LYS A 687 3.90 11.97 22.79
C LYS A 687 4.97 10.86 22.88
N GLY A 688 6.14 11.08 22.25
CA GLY A 688 7.21 10.08 22.08
C GLY A 688 7.87 9.59 23.39
N PRO A 689 8.84 8.66 23.30
CA PRO A 689 9.48 8.06 24.48
C PRO A 689 10.14 9.10 25.39
N GLY A 690 10.02 8.92 26.71
CA GLY A 690 10.17 9.97 27.73
C GLY A 690 11.50 10.75 27.71
N LEU A 691 12.63 10.09 27.47
CA LEU A 691 13.95 10.75 27.47
C LEU A 691 14.18 11.62 26.23
N VAL A 692 13.83 11.12 25.05
CA VAL A 692 13.96 11.88 23.78
C VAL A 692 12.99 13.05 23.75
N TYR A 693 11.78 12.87 24.30
CA TYR A 693 10.81 13.96 24.47
C TYR A 693 11.38 15.06 25.36
N GLY A 694 11.95 14.70 26.52
CA GLY A 694 12.55 15.65 27.45
C GLY A 694 13.72 16.44 26.85
N ALA A 695 14.65 15.76 26.18
CA ALA A 695 15.80 16.42 25.53
C ALA A 695 15.36 17.45 24.48
N ASN A 696 14.37 17.10 23.64
CA ASN A 696 13.82 18.01 22.65
C ASN A 696 13.07 19.19 23.28
N TYR A 697 12.33 18.97 24.35
CA TYR A 697 11.64 20.03 25.07
C TYR A 697 12.64 21.06 25.65
N GLY A 698 13.71 20.58 26.31
CA GLY A 698 14.80 21.44 26.79
C GLY A 698 15.53 22.18 25.68
N ARG A 699 15.76 21.52 24.53
CA ARG A 699 16.31 22.16 23.32
C ARG A 699 15.41 23.32 22.87
N VAL A 700 14.10 23.10 22.73
CA VAL A 700 13.16 24.14 22.31
C VAL A 700 13.17 25.34 23.26
N MET A 701 13.17 25.10 24.57
CA MET A 701 13.22 26.17 25.57
C MET A 701 14.49 27.02 25.44
N THR A 702 15.65 26.35 25.36
CA THR A 702 16.95 27.04 25.26
C THR A 702 17.11 27.76 23.93
N THR A 703 16.68 27.18 22.82
CA THR A 703 16.72 27.83 21.51
C THR A 703 15.74 29.00 21.41
N THR A 704 14.54 28.88 21.99
CA THR A 704 13.57 29.98 22.05
C THR A 704 14.11 31.12 22.90
N TRP A 705 14.67 30.81 24.08
CA TRP A 705 15.29 31.81 24.93
C TRP A 705 16.44 32.53 24.22
N LEU A 706 17.36 31.78 23.59
CA LEU A 706 18.46 32.36 22.83
C LEU A 706 17.93 33.28 21.71
N ARG A 707 16.90 32.84 20.98
CA ARG A 707 16.28 33.61 19.89
C ARG A 707 15.65 34.91 20.38
N GLU A 708 14.81 34.84 21.40
CA GLU A 708 13.99 36.00 21.82
C GLU A 708 14.72 36.92 22.81
N TYR A 709 15.54 36.38 23.71
CA TYR A 709 16.18 37.16 24.78
C TYR A 709 17.61 37.59 24.47
N VAL A 710 18.35 36.82 23.65
CA VAL A 710 19.76 37.10 23.35
C VAL A 710 19.92 37.71 21.95
N LEU A 711 19.45 37.02 20.91
CA LEU A 711 19.66 37.44 19.52
C LEU A 711 18.79 38.62 19.10
N ARG A 712 17.59 38.75 19.68
CA ARG A 712 16.65 39.85 19.40
C ARG A 712 16.77 41.03 20.38
N ARG A 713 17.78 41.02 21.24
CA ARG A 713 17.99 42.01 22.30
C ARG A 713 18.30 43.39 21.70
N GLY A 714 17.27 44.24 21.58
CA GLY A 714 17.39 45.61 21.06
C GLY A 714 16.17 46.11 20.26
N ARG A 715 15.36 45.22 19.69
CA ARG A 715 14.10 45.57 19.01
C ARG A 715 12.93 45.47 19.99
N ARG A 716 12.66 46.53 20.76
CA ARG A 716 11.41 46.62 21.57
C ARG A 716 10.22 46.68 20.62
N ARG A 717 9.53 45.55 20.44
CA ARG A 717 8.27 45.49 19.71
C ARG A 717 7.14 45.63 20.71
N SER A 718 6.45 46.78 20.72
CA SER A 718 5.17 46.87 21.44
C SER A 718 4.17 45.99 20.70
N TRP A 719 3.64 44.96 21.38
CA TRP A 719 2.57 44.14 20.84
C TRP A 719 1.18 44.74 21.12
N ARG A 720 1.08 45.65 22.10
CA ARG A 720 -0.13 46.44 22.35
C ARG A 720 -0.22 47.58 21.34
N THR A 721 -1.34 47.70 20.64
CA THR A 721 -1.69 48.89 19.85
C THR A 721 -1.99 50.07 20.79
N PRO A 722 -1.77 51.34 20.38
CA PRO A 722 -2.06 52.52 21.23
C PRO A 722 -3.55 52.78 21.51
N ALA A 723 -4.47 51.97 20.99
CA ALA A 723 -5.91 52.19 21.08
C ALA A 723 -6.48 51.59 22.38
N GLY A 724 -6.27 52.30 23.49
CA GLY A 724 -6.87 51.94 24.79
C GLY A 724 -6.83 53.05 25.83
N ARG A 725 -6.27 54.23 25.52
CA ARG A 725 -6.49 55.43 26.32
C ARG A 725 -7.84 56.03 25.93
N THR A 726 -8.82 55.74 26.78
CA THR A 726 -10.08 56.46 26.89
C THR A 726 -9.94 57.94 26.52
N ALA A 727 -10.74 58.37 25.54
CA ALA A 727 -11.04 59.79 25.37
C ALA A 727 -11.77 60.25 26.64
N ARG A 728 -11.00 60.82 27.58
CA ARG A 728 -11.54 61.75 28.57
C ARG A 728 -12.07 62.94 27.77
N THR A 729 -13.38 62.99 27.54
CA THR A 729 -14.06 64.18 27.06
C THR A 729 -13.96 65.25 28.14
N SER A 730 -13.07 66.21 27.92
CA SER A 730 -13.13 67.52 28.56
C SER A 730 -14.03 68.43 27.72
N ARG A 731 -15.30 68.53 28.09
CA ARG A 731 -16.15 69.74 28.12
C ARG A 731 -17.59 69.34 28.40
#